data_AF-A0AAD4N6I3-F1
#
_entry.id   AF-A0AAD4N6I3-F1
#
_cell.length_a   1.000
_cell.length_b   1.000
_cell.length_c   1.000
_cell.angle_alpha   90.00
_cell.angle_beta   90.00
_cell.angle_gamma   90.00
#
_symmetry.space_group_name_H-M   'P 1'
#
loop_
_entity.id
_entity.type
_entity.pdbx_description
1 polymer ?
#
loop_
_entity_poly.entity_id
_entity_poly.type
_entity_poly.pdbx_seq_one_letter_code
_entity_poly.pdbx_strand_id
1 'polypeptide(L)'
;MSSERLFIGRLSERARKEDVEAFFQGYGKIVNVVLKRGFGFVEFEDKQNAENAMVQMNGKNLCGQCVIIGFPKRDRGRLRLDDENTLLIMLKTRSYQLSQCIQMESWAKAYQTAADVHHTMGLLESLEAKEKRRLISSPFYVDYFHQLAQIGWICGDIMFHTAALLRKFIAEAEDRNIYSTSEIVEQSTRILLAFVASMADHVDIRSYLRDRLKGEDEYSKIYKKLTSFLRFSVPLTHKWMRKEIFRLRIYENACQPAKNLVDLLENCDHLTMITAAVQKELNDLAIVNKPEHDQYIDAILRAFTVKIVTQIASMNSSISLKDLREIVPFHGTKDLELLLTNLGKIYTKIRIDHLGNRVLFQPIDDSLEFYLEGEFNYDHDTDTNDVRFHVSKLYEHLRKICPETIDEEPESTRKLKDNVELFKRNRADNYRNTISRMKYIEKIKQDADQVANVKIQQVIARKEQEKKQKMLQAKEIVLREVEQKQQVEKQRKHILMEQIEIQAREVALKAFLSHPICQKFIKKFGETAVKKMTIEYLITEKARLIDEECREQEAKLNVQEKHFDYFVRKCYLEKAMLWQKMLDERKEEEKHKFWKYEDLRIANEVQKHQEAVAIYKRLTEAKDDAKDFIDKIKASSMGTRERG
;
A
#
# COMPACT_ATOMS: atom_id res chain seq x y z
N MET A 1 -28.94 14.41 1.53
CA MET A 1 -28.50 14.88 0.21
C MET A 1 -28.94 16.32 0.10
N SER A 2 -28.04 17.30 0.19
CA SER A 2 -28.39 18.64 -0.30
C SER A 2 -27.16 19.50 -0.48
N SER A 3 -27.06 20.07 -1.67
CA SER A 3 -26.11 21.11 -2.01
C SER A 3 -26.88 22.41 -2.22
N GLU A 4 -26.35 23.51 -1.70
CA GLU A 4 -26.79 24.89 -1.98
C GLU A 4 -26.51 25.32 -3.43
N ARG A 5 -25.75 24.49 -4.15
CA ARG A 5 -25.37 24.68 -5.54
C ARG A 5 -26.28 23.89 -6.48
N LEU A 6 -26.74 24.55 -7.53
CA LEU A 6 -27.49 23.99 -8.67
C LEU A 6 -26.62 23.97 -9.93
N PHE A 7 -26.85 22.96 -10.76
CA PHE A 7 -26.31 22.81 -12.11
C PHE A 7 -27.37 23.28 -13.13
N ILE A 8 -26.93 24.02 -14.14
CA ILE A 8 -27.73 24.51 -15.27
C ILE A 8 -27.14 23.92 -16.55
N GLY A 9 -27.84 23.00 -17.20
CA GLY A 9 -27.48 22.44 -18.49
C GLY A 9 -28.26 23.09 -19.64
N ARG A 10 -27.77 22.89 -20.88
CA ARG A 10 -28.32 23.50 -22.10
C ARG A 10 -28.34 25.02 -22.03
N LEU A 11 -27.28 25.59 -21.50
CA LEU A 11 -27.09 27.03 -21.42
C LEU A 11 -26.61 27.55 -22.78
N SER A 12 -27.33 28.52 -23.35
CA SER A 12 -26.93 29.19 -24.59
C SER A 12 -25.56 29.85 -24.46
N GLU A 13 -24.71 29.77 -25.48
CA GLU A 13 -23.38 30.41 -25.47
C GLU A 13 -23.44 31.94 -25.37
N ARG A 14 -24.61 32.53 -25.63
CA ARG A 14 -24.86 33.97 -25.49
C ARG A 14 -25.23 34.40 -24.08
N ALA A 15 -25.50 33.44 -23.17
CA ALA A 15 -25.93 33.73 -21.81
C ALA A 15 -24.80 34.34 -20.98
N ARG A 16 -25.06 35.49 -20.38
CA ARG A 16 -24.14 36.19 -19.48
C ARG A 16 -24.51 35.95 -18.03
N LYS A 17 -23.60 36.30 -17.13
CA LYS A 17 -23.80 36.19 -15.68
C LYS A 17 -25.07 36.92 -15.23
N GLU A 18 -25.29 38.12 -15.75
CA GLU A 18 -26.46 38.96 -15.49
C GLU A 18 -27.78 38.28 -15.91
N ASP A 19 -27.81 37.59 -17.06
CA ASP A 19 -29.00 36.87 -17.54
C ASP A 19 -29.38 35.72 -16.60
N VAL A 20 -28.37 35.03 -16.06
CA VAL A 20 -28.56 33.94 -15.12
C VAL A 20 -29.01 34.47 -13.75
N GLU A 21 -28.43 35.58 -13.29
CA GLU A 21 -28.87 36.24 -12.04
C GLU A 21 -30.31 36.75 -12.15
N ALA A 22 -30.68 37.38 -13.26
CA ALA A 22 -32.05 37.83 -13.53
C ALA A 22 -33.04 36.65 -13.61
N PHE A 23 -32.62 35.53 -14.22
CA PHE A 23 -33.47 34.34 -14.32
C PHE A 23 -33.77 33.68 -12.98
N PHE A 24 -32.83 33.72 -12.03
CA PHE A 24 -33.01 33.21 -10.68
C PHE A 24 -33.43 34.28 -9.64
N GLN A 25 -33.69 35.50 -10.10
CA GLN A 25 -34.11 36.60 -9.26
C GLN A 25 -35.48 36.30 -8.62
N GLY A 26 -35.58 36.49 -7.31
CA GLY A 26 -36.81 36.27 -6.54
C GLY A 26 -36.92 34.91 -5.82
N TYR A 27 -36.02 33.96 -6.09
CA TYR A 27 -35.99 32.67 -5.38
C TYR A 27 -35.09 32.65 -4.14
N GLY A 28 -34.14 33.59 -4.05
CA GLY A 28 -33.22 33.73 -2.93
C GLY A 28 -31.98 34.53 -3.33
N LYS A 29 -31.12 34.85 -2.34
CA LYS A 29 -29.86 35.55 -2.61
C LYS A 29 -28.85 34.60 -3.23
N ILE A 30 -28.30 35.00 -4.38
CA ILE A 30 -27.29 34.25 -5.11
C ILE A 30 -25.91 34.64 -4.57
N VAL A 31 -25.14 33.65 -4.13
CA VAL A 31 -23.78 33.84 -3.59
C VAL A 31 -22.76 33.84 -4.72
N ASN A 32 -22.93 32.93 -5.69
CA ASN A 32 -21.96 32.78 -6.77
C ASN A 32 -22.59 32.21 -8.05
N VAL A 33 -22.11 32.68 -9.20
CA VAL A 33 -22.49 32.20 -10.53
C VAL A 33 -21.24 31.90 -11.34
N VAL A 34 -21.12 30.67 -11.82
CA VAL A 34 -20.01 30.21 -12.65
C VAL A 34 -20.55 29.67 -13.97
N LEU A 35 -20.24 30.34 -15.08
CA LEU A 35 -20.67 29.94 -16.41
C LEU A 35 -19.52 29.27 -17.19
N LYS A 36 -19.85 28.22 -17.93
CA LYS A 36 -18.98 27.54 -18.89
C LYS A 36 -19.74 27.38 -20.22
N ARG A 37 -19.05 27.02 -21.30
CA ARG A 37 -19.70 26.80 -22.60
C ARG A 37 -20.70 25.65 -22.48
N GLY A 38 -21.98 25.94 -22.71
CA GLY A 38 -23.08 24.95 -22.70
C GLY A 38 -23.67 24.60 -21.32
N PHE A 39 -23.09 25.08 -20.22
CA PHE A 39 -23.60 24.82 -18.86
C PHE A 39 -23.08 25.81 -17.81
N GLY A 40 -23.78 25.95 -16.69
CA GLY A 40 -23.39 26.82 -15.59
C GLY A 40 -23.72 26.24 -14.22
N PHE A 41 -23.26 26.91 -13.18
CA PHE A 41 -23.62 26.62 -11.81
C PHE A 41 -24.03 27.90 -11.08
N VAL A 42 -25.04 27.79 -10.24
CA VAL A 42 -25.52 28.86 -9.37
C VAL A 42 -25.55 28.35 -7.94
N GLU A 43 -25.03 29.13 -7.02
CA GLU A 43 -24.97 28.83 -5.59
C GLU A 43 -25.85 29.83 -4.84
N PHE A 44 -26.81 29.31 -4.08
CA PHE A 44 -27.72 30.11 -3.26
C PHE A 44 -27.24 30.13 -1.81
N GLU A 45 -27.58 31.19 -1.08
CA GLU A 45 -27.25 31.31 0.34
C GLU A 45 -28.01 30.26 1.18
N ASP A 46 -29.28 30.02 0.84
CA ASP A 46 -30.12 29.02 1.50
C ASP A 46 -30.42 27.84 0.59
N LYS A 47 -30.30 26.65 1.17
CA LYS A 47 -30.65 25.39 0.53
C LYS A 47 -32.11 25.32 0.06
N GLN A 48 -33.06 25.83 0.85
CA GLN A 48 -34.49 25.81 0.49
C GLN A 48 -34.78 26.65 -0.76
N ASN A 49 -34.06 27.77 -0.90
CA ASN A 49 -34.14 28.64 -2.07
C ASN A 49 -33.64 27.92 -3.33
N ALA A 50 -32.55 27.15 -3.22
CA ALA A 50 -32.04 26.31 -4.31
C ALA A 50 -33.04 25.19 -4.70
N GLU A 51 -33.67 24.52 -3.74
CA GLU A 51 -34.69 23.48 -4.01
C GLU A 51 -35.92 24.06 -4.72
N ASN A 52 -36.40 25.22 -4.26
CA ASN A 52 -37.54 25.93 -4.88
C ASN A 52 -37.21 26.42 -6.29
N ALA A 53 -36.04 27.03 -6.48
CA ALA A 53 -35.55 27.48 -7.78
C ALA A 53 -35.42 26.32 -8.78
N MET A 54 -34.92 25.16 -8.33
CA MET A 54 -34.80 23.98 -9.18
C MET A 54 -36.16 23.51 -9.71
N VAL A 55 -37.17 23.37 -8.85
CA VAL A 55 -38.49 22.88 -9.27
C VAL A 55 -39.17 23.85 -10.23
N GLN A 56 -39.08 25.15 -9.95
CA GLN A 56 -39.84 26.16 -10.70
C GLN A 56 -39.16 26.63 -11.98
N MET A 57 -37.84 26.53 -12.08
CA MET A 57 -37.08 27.05 -13.23
C MET A 57 -36.58 25.96 -14.19
N ASN A 58 -36.67 24.69 -13.80
CA ASN A 58 -36.26 23.59 -14.68
C ASN A 58 -37.18 23.50 -15.91
N GLY A 59 -36.59 23.51 -17.11
CA GLY A 59 -37.32 23.48 -18.38
C GLY A 59 -37.79 24.83 -18.90
N LYS A 60 -37.55 25.94 -18.18
CA LYS A 60 -37.89 27.29 -18.66
C LYS A 60 -36.88 27.80 -19.69
N ASN A 61 -37.31 28.74 -20.52
CA ASN A 61 -36.49 29.34 -21.56
C ASN A 61 -35.55 30.39 -20.97
N LEU A 62 -34.24 30.22 -21.20
CA LEU A 62 -33.21 31.22 -20.94
C LEU A 62 -32.42 31.47 -22.24
N CYS A 63 -32.40 32.72 -22.69
CA CYS A 63 -31.71 33.15 -23.92
C CYS A 63 -32.09 32.30 -25.16
N GLY A 64 -33.37 31.90 -25.27
CA GLY A 64 -33.91 31.13 -26.40
C GLY A 64 -33.75 29.61 -26.31
N GLN A 65 -33.23 29.06 -25.20
CA GLN A 65 -33.10 27.62 -24.99
C GLN A 65 -33.77 27.17 -23.68
N CYS A 66 -34.44 26.01 -23.68
CA CYS A 66 -34.97 25.40 -22.47
C CYS A 66 -33.82 24.83 -21.62
N VAL A 67 -33.55 25.44 -20.47
CA VAL A 67 -32.47 25.03 -19.57
C VAL A 67 -32.89 23.85 -18.70
N ILE A 68 -31.93 22.99 -18.36
CA ILE A 68 -32.15 21.85 -17.45
C ILE A 68 -31.47 22.16 -16.12
N ILE A 69 -32.24 22.19 -15.03
CA ILE A 69 -31.72 22.52 -13.70
C ILE A 69 -31.79 21.30 -12.79
N GLY A 70 -30.71 21.00 -12.10
CA GLY A 70 -30.68 19.92 -11.12
C GLY A 70 -29.54 20.08 -10.12
N PHE A 71 -29.53 19.26 -9.07
CA PHE A 71 -28.38 19.22 -8.18
C PHE A 71 -27.15 18.66 -8.92
N PRO A 72 -25.95 19.21 -8.67
CA PRO A 72 -24.71 18.63 -9.16
C PRO A 72 -24.64 17.18 -8.68
N LYS A 73 -24.77 16.24 -9.62
CA LYS A 73 -24.52 14.83 -9.34
C LYS A 73 -23.06 14.75 -8.90
N ARG A 74 -22.78 14.34 -7.66
CA ARG A 74 -21.46 13.82 -7.30
C ARG A 74 -21.11 12.76 -8.34
N ASP A 75 -19.89 12.78 -8.87
CA ASP A 75 -19.35 11.80 -9.83
C ASP A 75 -19.59 10.37 -9.31
N ARG A 76 -20.77 9.79 -9.55
CA ARG A 76 -21.09 8.38 -9.27
C ARG A 76 -20.57 7.46 -10.38
N GLY A 77 -19.95 8.03 -11.42
CA GLY A 77 -19.38 7.32 -12.56
C GLY A 77 -17.85 7.30 -12.60
N ARG A 78 -17.14 7.86 -11.61
CA ARG A 78 -15.69 7.61 -11.51
C ARG A 78 -15.50 6.20 -10.99
N LEU A 79 -14.97 5.33 -11.85
CA LEU A 79 -14.46 4.02 -11.48
C LEU A 79 -13.55 4.19 -10.27
N ARG A 80 -13.85 3.47 -9.18
CA ARG A 80 -12.99 3.47 -8.00
C ARG A 80 -11.81 2.56 -8.31
N LEU A 81 -10.61 3.15 -8.30
CA LEU A 81 -9.36 2.39 -8.42
C LEU A 81 -9.03 1.62 -7.13
N ASP A 82 -9.84 1.80 -6.08
CA ASP A 82 -9.80 0.99 -4.86
C ASP A 82 -10.54 -0.35 -5.04
N ASP A 83 -11.38 -0.49 -6.08
CA ASP A 83 -12.16 -1.70 -6.30
C ASP A 83 -11.33 -2.73 -7.10
N GLU A 84 -11.08 -3.88 -6.48
CA GLU A 84 -10.26 -4.98 -6.99
C GLU A 84 -10.67 -5.45 -8.40
N ASN A 85 -11.96 -5.73 -8.61
CA ASN A 85 -12.50 -6.19 -9.89
C ASN A 85 -12.25 -5.17 -11.02
N THR A 86 -12.30 -3.88 -10.69
CA THR A 86 -12.02 -2.81 -11.65
C THR A 86 -10.57 -2.86 -12.10
N LEU A 87 -9.63 -3.01 -11.17
CA LEU A 87 -8.21 -3.13 -11.49
C LEU A 87 -7.90 -4.40 -12.28
N LEU A 88 -8.53 -5.53 -11.96
CA LEU A 88 -8.34 -6.78 -12.70
C LEU A 88 -8.82 -6.66 -14.16
N ILE A 89 -9.94 -5.98 -14.40
CA ILE A 89 -10.44 -5.69 -15.76
C ILE A 89 -9.48 -4.74 -16.49
N MET A 90 -8.98 -3.70 -15.81
CA MET A 90 -7.96 -2.81 -16.38
C MET A 90 -6.70 -3.58 -16.75
N LEU A 91 -6.23 -4.48 -15.90
CA LEU A 91 -5.05 -5.28 -16.13
C LEU A 91 -5.21 -6.19 -17.36
N LYS A 92 -6.34 -6.90 -17.46
CA LYS A 92 -6.66 -7.76 -18.63
C LYS A 92 -6.75 -6.96 -19.92
N THR A 93 -7.41 -5.81 -19.90
CA THR A 93 -7.54 -4.96 -21.09
C THR A 93 -6.19 -4.38 -21.54
N ARG A 94 -5.32 -3.96 -20.60
CA ARG A 94 -3.97 -3.47 -20.92
C ARG A 94 -3.04 -4.58 -21.41
N SER A 95 -3.12 -5.77 -20.84
CA SER A 95 -2.39 -6.94 -21.35
C SER A 95 -2.79 -7.28 -22.79
N TYR A 96 -4.10 -7.29 -23.08
CA TYR A 96 -4.56 -7.49 -24.45
C TYR A 96 -4.08 -6.39 -25.40
N GLN A 97 -4.12 -5.12 -24.97
CA GLN A 97 -3.56 -4.00 -25.74
C GLN A 97 -2.08 -4.17 -26.02
N LEU A 98 -1.31 -4.67 -25.05
CA LEU A 98 0.11 -4.94 -25.22
C LEU A 98 0.35 -6.01 -26.29
N SER A 99 -0.40 -7.12 -26.23
CA SER A 99 -0.37 -8.17 -27.27
C SER A 99 -0.66 -7.60 -28.66
N GLN A 100 -1.69 -6.76 -28.79
CA GLN A 100 -2.06 -6.13 -30.05
C GLN A 100 -0.99 -5.14 -30.54
N CYS A 101 -0.39 -4.36 -29.65
CA CYS A 101 0.70 -3.44 -30.02
C CYS A 101 1.92 -4.18 -30.55
N ILE A 102 2.24 -5.34 -29.96
CA ILE A 102 3.34 -6.21 -30.43
C ILE A 102 2.99 -6.78 -31.81
N GLN A 103 1.77 -7.30 -32.00
CA GLN A 103 1.31 -7.82 -33.30
C GLN A 103 1.32 -6.76 -34.40
N MET A 104 1.02 -5.51 -34.04
CA MET A 104 1.04 -4.36 -34.96
C MET A 104 2.43 -3.70 -35.09
N GLU A 105 3.45 -4.25 -34.44
CA GLU A 105 4.82 -3.72 -34.39
C GLU A 105 4.90 -2.25 -33.94
N SER A 106 3.94 -1.81 -33.11
CA SER A 106 3.88 -0.44 -32.58
C SER A 106 4.68 -0.34 -31.29
N TRP A 107 6.00 -0.41 -31.39
CA TRP A 107 6.92 -0.55 -30.24
C TRP A 107 6.85 0.59 -29.22
N ALA A 108 6.67 1.83 -29.67
CA ALA A 108 6.53 2.98 -28.76
C ALA A 108 5.24 2.90 -27.91
N LYS A 109 4.14 2.43 -28.51
CA LYS A 109 2.87 2.20 -27.79
C LYS A 109 2.95 0.94 -26.93
N ALA A 110 3.64 -0.09 -27.38
CA ALA A 110 3.90 -1.29 -26.59
C ALA A 110 4.66 -0.93 -25.30
N TYR A 111 5.70 -0.10 -25.38
CA TYR A 111 6.41 0.40 -24.21
C TYR A 111 5.51 1.17 -23.23
N GLN A 112 4.69 2.11 -23.73
CA GLN A 112 3.75 2.86 -22.89
C GLN A 112 2.72 1.92 -22.22
N THR A 113 2.18 0.99 -22.99
CA THR A 113 1.19 0.02 -22.50
C THR A 113 1.82 -0.93 -21.49
N ALA A 114 3.08 -1.35 -21.67
CA ALA A 114 3.81 -2.15 -20.70
C ALA A 114 4.05 -1.39 -19.39
N ALA A 115 4.27 -0.08 -19.44
CA ALA A 115 4.36 0.78 -18.26
C ALA A 115 3.01 0.88 -17.54
N ASP A 116 1.91 1.00 -18.29
CA ASP A 116 0.53 0.99 -17.75
C ASP A 116 0.21 -0.35 -17.07
N VAL A 117 0.61 -1.48 -17.67
CA VAL A 117 0.48 -2.83 -17.08
C VAL A 117 1.28 -2.91 -15.78
N HIS A 118 2.55 -2.47 -15.79
CA HIS A 118 3.38 -2.47 -14.59
C HIS A 118 2.75 -1.63 -13.46
N HIS A 119 2.26 -0.43 -13.78
CA HIS A 119 1.62 0.45 -12.81
C HIS A 119 0.33 -0.16 -12.23
N THR A 120 -0.55 -0.67 -13.08
CA THR A 120 -1.80 -1.32 -12.63
C THR A 120 -1.52 -2.55 -11.78
N MET A 121 -0.47 -3.30 -12.08
CA MET A 121 -0.06 -4.45 -11.27
C MET A 121 0.49 -4.03 -9.89
N GLY A 122 1.24 -2.93 -9.82
CA GLY A 122 1.68 -2.36 -8.53
C GLY A 122 0.52 -1.82 -7.67
N LEU A 123 -0.50 -1.23 -8.30
CA LEU A 123 -1.73 -0.82 -7.60
C LEU A 123 -2.46 -2.03 -7.00
N LEU A 124 -2.59 -3.11 -7.79
CA LEU A 124 -3.27 -4.32 -7.34
C LEU A 124 -2.54 -4.97 -6.15
N GLU A 125 -1.21 -5.09 -6.21
CA GLU A 125 -0.40 -5.61 -5.10
C GLU A 125 -0.50 -4.79 -3.82
N SER A 126 -0.65 -3.46 -3.94
CA SER A 126 -0.86 -2.60 -2.77
C SER A 126 -2.19 -2.91 -2.05
N LEU A 127 -3.18 -3.46 -2.77
CA LEU A 127 -4.42 -3.98 -2.20
C LEU A 127 -4.21 -5.41 -1.67
N GLU A 128 -3.49 -6.26 -2.40
CA GLU A 128 -3.13 -7.62 -1.94
C GLU A 128 -2.40 -7.60 -0.59
N ALA A 129 -1.47 -6.65 -0.38
CA ALA A 129 -0.74 -6.50 0.88
C ALA A 129 -1.65 -6.09 2.05
N LYS A 130 -2.73 -5.35 1.78
CA LYS A 130 -3.76 -5.01 2.77
C LYS A 130 -4.64 -6.21 3.10
N GLU A 131 -4.93 -7.06 2.11
CA GLU A 131 -5.88 -8.18 2.24
C GLU A 131 -5.23 -9.56 2.46
N LYS A 132 -3.91 -9.68 2.34
CA LYS A 132 -3.11 -10.92 2.42
C LYS A 132 -3.60 -12.04 1.49
N ARG A 133 -4.02 -11.70 0.28
CA ARG A 133 -4.50 -12.66 -0.75
C ARG A 133 -3.57 -12.60 -1.96
N ARG A 134 -3.20 -13.75 -2.53
CA ARG A 134 -2.60 -13.82 -3.87
C ARG A 134 -3.75 -13.75 -4.88
N LEU A 135 -3.92 -12.60 -5.53
CA LEU A 135 -5.06 -12.33 -6.40
C LEU A 135 -4.68 -12.41 -7.89
N ILE A 136 -3.43 -12.11 -8.22
CA ILE A 136 -2.95 -12.29 -9.60
C ILE A 136 -2.58 -13.75 -9.84
N SER A 137 -3.21 -14.33 -10.86
CA SER A 137 -2.88 -15.67 -11.35
C SER A 137 -1.48 -15.65 -11.97
N SER A 138 -0.61 -16.55 -11.52
CA SER A 138 0.77 -16.63 -12.01
C SER A 138 0.91 -16.79 -13.54
N PRO A 139 0.01 -17.50 -14.28
CA PRO A 139 -0.03 -17.47 -15.74
C PRO A 139 -0.02 -16.06 -16.37
N PHE A 140 -0.67 -15.07 -15.73
CA PHE A 140 -0.68 -13.70 -16.24
C PHE A 140 0.72 -13.06 -16.19
N TYR A 141 1.49 -13.34 -15.14
CA TYR A 141 2.87 -12.89 -15.04
C TYR A 141 3.75 -13.50 -16.11
N VAL A 142 3.57 -14.80 -16.37
CA VAL A 142 4.32 -15.53 -17.40
C VAL A 142 4.10 -14.90 -18.78
N ASP A 143 2.84 -14.63 -19.15
CA ASP A 143 2.49 -14.00 -20.42
C ASP A 143 3.08 -12.59 -20.54
N TYR A 144 3.00 -11.79 -19.48
CA TYR A 144 3.56 -10.43 -19.46
C TYR A 144 5.09 -10.43 -19.63
N PHE A 145 5.81 -11.28 -18.91
CA PHE A 145 7.27 -11.38 -19.03
C PHE A 145 7.71 -11.98 -20.37
N HIS A 146 6.93 -12.90 -20.93
CA HIS A 146 7.15 -13.39 -22.29
C HIS A 146 7.05 -12.26 -23.32
N GLN A 147 6.03 -11.41 -23.22
CA GLN A 147 5.87 -10.23 -24.08
C GLN A 147 7.00 -9.21 -23.91
N LEU A 148 7.44 -8.96 -22.66
CA LEU A 148 8.59 -8.10 -22.40
C LEU A 148 9.89 -8.68 -22.99
N ALA A 149 10.09 -10.00 -22.91
CA ALA A 149 11.24 -10.65 -23.52
C ALA A 149 11.24 -10.43 -25.04
N GLN A 150 10.10 -10.59 -25.71
CA GLN A 150 9.98 -10.33 -27.16
C GLN A 150 10.28 -8.86 -27.50
N ILE A 151 9.78 -7.91 -26.71
CA ILE A 151 10.08 -6.48 -26.91
C ILE A 151 11.58 -6.21 -26.75
N GLY A 152 12.21 -6.78 -25.73
CA GLY A 152 13.65 -6.64 -25.48
C GLY A 152 14.50 -7.13 -26.65
N TRP A 153 14.12 -8.28 -27.22
CA TRP A 153 14.79 -8.86 -28.39
C TRP A 153 14.70 -7.95 -29.61
N ILE A 154 13.51 -7.45 -29.93
CA ILE A 154 13.29 -6.61 -31.12
C ILE A 154 13.94 -5.22 -30.97
N CYS A 155 13.99 -4.71 -29.74
CA CYS A 155 14.71 -3.47 -29.44
C CYS A 155 16.24 -3.62 -29.56
N GLY A 156 16.76 -4.85 -29.57
CA GLY A 156 18.20 -5.14 -29.61
C GLY A 156 18.89 -5.01 -28.24
N ASP A 157 18.13 -4.98 -27.15
CA ASP A 157 18.66 -4.96 -25.78
C ASP A 157 18.61 -6.40 -25.21
N ILE A 158 19.62 -7.23 -25.51
CA ILE A 158 19.65 -8.66 -25.14
C ILE A 158 19.79 -8.84 -23.62
N MET A 159 20.46 -7.91 -22.94
CA MET A 159 20.49 -7.78 -21.48
C MET A 159 19.08 -7.81 -20.86
N PHE A 160 18.20 -6.94 -21.37
CA PHE A 160 16.83 -6.82 -20.88
C PHE A 160 16.01 -8.06 -21.25
N HIS A 161 16.21 -8.59 -22.45
CA HIS A 161 15.60 -9.86 -22.88
C HIS A 161 15.95 -11.02 -21.93
N THR A 162 17.23 -11.19 -21.61
CA THR A 162 17.71 -12.23 -20.69
C THR A 162 17.11 -12.08 -19.30
N ALA A 163 17.07 -10.85 -18.77
CA ALA A 163 16.45 -10.58 -17.48
C ALA A 163 14.93 -10.81 -17.47
N ALA A 164 14.25 -10.56 -18.58
CA ALA A 164 12.83 -10.87 -18.76
C ALA A 164 12.56 -12.38 -18.76
N LEU A 165 13.39 -13.17 -19.47
CA LEU A 165 13.32 -14.63 -19.45
C LEU A 165 13.61 -15.20 -18.05
N LEU A 166 14.57 -14.63 -17.34
CA LEU A 166 14.88 -14.99 -15.95
C LEU A 166 13.68 -14.74 -15.03
N ARG A 167 13.01 -13.59 -15.20
CA ARG A 167 11.83 -13.26 -14.39
C ARG A 167 10.63 -14.15 -14.76
N LYS A 168 10.45 -14.47 -16.04
CA LYS A 168 9.49 -15.46 -16.52
C LYS A 168 9.72 -16.81 -15.84
N PHE A 169 10.96 -17.30 -15.82
CA PHE A 169 11.32 -18.55 -15.14
C PHE A 169 11.04 -18.52 -13.64
N ILE A 170 11.31 -17.40 -12.96
CA ILE A 170 10.95 -17.25 -11.53
C ILE A 170 9.43 -17.33 -11.34
N ALA A 171 8.64 -16.67 -12.20
CA ALA A 171 7.17 -16.71 -12.12
C ALA A 171 6.65 -18.14 -12.36
N GLU A 172 7.19 -18.84 -13.36
CA GLU A 172 6.85 -20.25 -13.62
C GLU A 172 7.25 -21.19 -12.47
N ALA A 173 8.39 -20.95 -11.82
CA ALA A 173 8.86 -21.77 -10.69
C ALA A 173 8.01 -21.62 -9.41
N GLU A 174 7.19 -20.57 -9.30
CA GLU A 174 6.22 -20.42 -8.23
C GLU A 174 4.99 -21.35 -8.42
N ASP A 175 4.71 -21.78 -9.67
CA ASP A 175 3.57 -22.63 -10.06
C ASP A 175 3.88 -24.13 -10.10
N ARG A 176 4.62 -24.64 -9.12
CA ARG A 176 5.26 -25.98 -9.08
C ARG A 176 4.39 -27.23 -9.40
N ASN A 177 3.10 -27.11 -9.65
CA ASN A 177 2.19 -28.22 -9.88
C ASN A 177 2.10 -28.72 -11.35
N ILE A 178 2.78 -28.10 -12.32
CA ILE A 178 2.64 -28.47 -13.76
C ILE A 178 3.98 -28.80 -14.44
N TYR A 179 5.12 -28.60 -13.78
CA TYR A 179 6.37 -28.44 -14.51
C TYR A 179 7.06 -29.77 -14.88
N SER A 180 7.21 -30.04 -16.19
CA SER A 180 7.99 -31.17 -16.69
C SER A 180 9.48 -30.91 -16.53
N THR A 181 10.27 -31.92 -16.14
CA THR A 181 11.73 -31.79 -16.07
C THR A 181 12.35 -31.37 -17.40
N SER A 182 11.71 -31.74 -18.53
CA SER A 182 12.16 -31.36 -19.86
C SER A 182 11.98 -29.87 -20.16
N GLU A 183 10.93 -29.24 -19.62
CA GLU A 183 10.68 -27.80 -19.80
C GLU A 183 11.70 -26.98 -19.00
N ILE A 184 12.16 -27.49 -17.85
CA ILE A 184 13.16 -26.78 -17.01
C ILE A 184 14.46 -26.70 -17.77
N VAL A 185 14.87 -27.82 -18.34
CA VAL A 185 16.10 -27.93 -19.12
C VAL A 185 16.03 -26.97 -20.31
N GLU A 186 14.88 -26.89 -20.99
CA GLU A 186 14.69 -26.00 -22.13
C GLU A 186 14.74 -24.51 -21.75
N GLN A 187 13.94 -24.07 -20.78
CA GLN A 187 13.96 -22.66 -20.36
C GLN A 187 15.32 -22.28 -19.77
N SER A 188 15.95 -23.19 -19.03
CA SER A 188 17.29 -22.97 -18.47
C SER A 188 18.35 -22.83 -19.57
N THR A 189 18.28 -23.67 -20.60
CA THR A 189 19.17 -23.59 -21.78
C THR A 189 18.96 -22.29 -22.52
N ARG A 190 17.71 -21.87 -22.74
CA ARG A 190 17.38 -20.61 -23.41
C ARG A 190 17.92 -19.39 -22.66
N ILE A 191 17.74 -19.34 -21.34
CA ILE A 191 18.26 -18.25 -20.49
C ILE A 191 19.79 -18.21 -20.56
N LEU A 192 20.44 -19.37 -20.53
CA LEU A 192 21.89 -19.46 -20.56
C LEU A 192 22.47 -19.02 -21.92
N LEU A 193 21.84 -19.42 -23.03
CA LEU A 193 22.21 -18.95 -24.37
C LEU A 193 21.98 -17.45 -24.54
N ALA A 194 20.87 -16.91 -24.01
CA ALA A 194 20.60 -15.48 -24.01
C ALA A 194 21.63 -14.71 -23.17
N PHE A 195 22.07 -15.26 -22.03
CA PHE A 195 23.12 -14.68 -21.20
C PHE A 195 24.47 -14.61 -21.92
N VAL A 196 24.86 -15.68 -22.62
CA VAL A 196 26.06 -15.71 -23.47
C VAL A 196 25.96 -14.67 -24.59
N ALA A 197 24.81 -14.61 -25.27
CA ALA A 197 24.55 -13.64 -26.34
C ALA A 197 24.61 -12.18 -25.85
N SER A 198 24.11 -11.92 -24.64
CA SER A 198 24.07 -10.59 -24.05
C SER A 198 25.45 -9.96 -23.90
N MET A 199 26.52 -10.75 -23.80
CA MET A 199 27.90 -10.26 -23.70
C MET A 199 28.36 -9.49 -24.95
N ALA A 200 27.64 -9.60 -26.07
CA ALA A 200 27.89 -8.84 -27.29
C ALA A 200 27.20 -7.45 -27.33
N ASP A 201 26.30 -7.13 -26.40
CA ASP A 201 25.46 -5.91 -26.48
C ASP A 201 26.26 -4.60 -26.47
N HIS A 202 27.42 -4.60 -25.82
CA HIS A 202 28.30 -3.43 -25.73
C HIS A 202 29.06 -3.15 -27.02
N VAL A 203 28.96 -4.00 -28.05
CA VAL A 203 29.71 -3.89 -29.31
C VAL A 203 29.00 -3.00 -30.33
N ASP A 204 27.69 -2.83 -30.21
CA ASP A 204 26.91 -2.12 -31.23
C ASP A 204 27.01 -0.59 -31.08
N ILE A 205 27.32 0.10 -32.20
CA ILE A 205 27.47 1.56 -32.28
C ILE A 205 26.24 2.31 -31.74
N ARG A 206 25.04 1.73 -31.85
CA ARG A 206 23.80 2.36 -31.35
C ARG A 206 23.79 2.47 -29.83
N SER A 207 24.38 1.50 -29.13
CA SER A 207 24.59 1.53 -27.69
C SER A 207 25.62 2.61 -27.32
N TYR A 208 26.77 2.59 -28.00
CA TYR A 208 27.84 3.58 -27.85
C TYR A 208 27.40 5.04 -28.10
N LEU A 209 26.58 5.29 -29.13
CA LEU A 209 26.04 6.62 -29.43
C LEU A 209 24.94 7.03 -28.44
N ARG A 210 24.11 6.08 -27.98
CA ARG A 210 23.05 6.32 -26.97
C ARG A 210 23.68 6.80 -25.65
N ASP A 211 24.80 6.22 -25.25
CA ASP A 211 25.51 6.54 -24.00
C ASP A 211 26.21 7.92 -24.05
N ARG A 212 26.70 8.34 -25.22
CA ARG A 212 27.36 9.66 -25.37
C ARG A 212 26.43 10.83 -25.68
N LEU A 213 25.30 10.61 -26.37
CA LEU A 213 24.39 11.69 -26.78
C LEU A 213 23.41 12.11 -25.69
N LYS A 214 23.02 11.20 -24.80
CA LYS A 214 22.18 11.49 -23.64
C LYS A 214 23.09 11.39 -22.42
N GLY A 215 23.25 12.48 -21.66
CA GLY A 215 24.13 12.46 -20.48
C GLY A 215 23.87 11.25 -19.58
N GLU A 216 24.92 10.71 -18.96
CA GLU A 216 24.94 9.44 -18.20
C GLU A 216 23.77 9.27 -17.21
N ASP A 217 23.35 10.38 -16.60
CA ASP A 217 22.20 10.44 -15.71
C ASP A 217 20.89 9.96 -16.36
N GLU A 218 20.67 10.30 -17.63
CA GLU A 218 19.45 9.91 -18.35
C GLU A 218 19.45 8.42 -18.68
N TYR A 219 20.59 7.87 -19.09
CA TYR A 219 20.73 6.46 -19.40
C TYR A 219 20.51 5.59 -18.15
N SER A 220 21.16 5.95 -17.03
CA SER A 220 20.94 5.29 -15.73
C SER A 220 19.47 5.37 -15.29
N LYS A 221 18.81 6.52 -15.51
CA LYS A 221 17.36 6.66 -15.25
C LYS A 221 16.51 5.76 -16.14
N ILE A 222 16.86 5.60 -17.42
CA ILE A 222 16.14 4.71 -18.35
C ILE A 222 16.30 3.25 -17.91
N TYR A 223 17.52 2.80 -17.59
CA TYR A 223 17.74 1.43 -17.14
C TYR A 223 17.11 1.14 -15.78
N LYS A 224 17.09 2.11 -14.86
CA LYS A 224 16.31 1.99 -13.61
C LYS A 224 14.81 1.82 -13.87
N LYS A 225 14.24 2.54 -14.85
CA LYS A 225 12.84 2.37 -15.27
C LYS A 225 12.58 1.00 -15.90
N LEU A 226 13.47 0.54 -16.79
CA LEU A 226 13.37 -0.79 -17.40
C LEU A 226 13.49 -1.91 -16.36
N THR A 227 14.45 -1.79 -15.44
CA THR A 227 14.63 -2.70 -14.31
C THR A 227 13.36 -2.76 -13.44
N SER A 228 12.70 -1.61 -13.23
CA SER A 228 11.42 -1.55 -12.52
C SER A 228 10.33 -2.38 -13.20
N PHE A 229 10.25 -2.40 -14.54
CA PHE A 229 9.25 -3.22 -15.25
C PHE A 229 9.40 -4.71 -14.95
N LEU A 230 10.64 -5.18 -14.80
CA LEU A 230 10.97 -6.55 -14.40
C LEU A 230 10.82 -6.81 -12.90
N ARG A 231 10.55 -5.75 -12.12
CA ARG A 231 10.37 -5.78 -10.65
C ARG A 231 11.65 -6.18 -9.90
N PHE A 232 12.81 -5.88 -10.48
CA PHE A 232 14.07 -5.95 -9.76
C PHE A 232 14.35 -4.61 -9.07
N SER A 233 14.95 -4.66 -7.88
CA SER A 233 15.35 -3.47 -7.12
C SER A 233 16.75 -2.97 -7.49
N VAL A 234 17.56 -3.83 -8.08
CA VAL A 234 18.96 -3.57 -8.45
C VAL A 234 19.03 -3.41 -9.97
N PRO A 235 19.72 -2.38 -10.49
CA PRO A 235 19.90 -2.20 -11.93
C PRO A 235 20.53 -3.44 -12.56
N LEU A 236 20.06 -3.77 -13.77
CA LEU A 236 20.55 -4.91 -14.53
C LEU A 236 22.03 -4.75 -14.85
N THR A 237 22.84 -5.66 -14.32
CA THR A 237 24.27 -5.81 -14.62
C THR A 237 24.52 -7.29 -14.90
N HIS A 238 25.52 -7.61 -15.71
CA HIS A 238 25.85 -8.99 -16.03
C HIS A 238 26.30 -9.77 -14.77
N LYS A 239 26.94 -9.12 -13.79
CA LYS A 239 27.40 -9.66 -12.51
C LYS A 239 26.23 -10.00 -11.61
N TRP A 240 25.21 -9.16 -11.62
CA TRP A 240 23.96 -9.45 -10.95
C TRP A 240 23.28 -10.66 -11.61
N MET A 241 23.17 -10.70 -12.94
CA MET A 241 22.57 -11.84 -13.65
C MET A 241 23.34 -13.15 -13.40
N ARG A 242 24.67 -13.12 -13.42
CA ARG A 242 25.51 -14.27 -13.09
C ARG A 242 25.15 -14.82 -11.70
N LYS A 243 25.14 -13.96 -10.67
CA LYS A 243 24.75 -14.36 -9.31
C LYS A 243 23.36 -14.96 -9.26
N GLU A 244 22.42 -14.41 -10.02
CA GLU A 244 21.04 -14.86 -10.06
C GLU A 244 20.87 -16.21 -10.77
N ILE A 245 21.58 -16.43 -11.88
CA ILE A 245 21.64 -17.71 -12.62
C ILE A 245 22.16 -18.83 -11.72
N PHE A 246 23.22 -18.56 -10.94
CA PHE A 246 23.74 -19.51 -9.95
C PHE A 246 22.76 -19.75 -8.81
N ARG A 247 22.12 -18.70 -8.28
CA ARG A 247 21.13 -18.81 -7.20
C ARG A 247 19.95 -19.72 -7.58
N LEU A 248 19.48 -19.62 -8.81
CA LEU A 248 18.34 -20.37 -9.33
C LEU A 248 18.71 -21.76 -9.87
N ARG A 249 19.98 -22.17 -9.79
CA ARG A 249 20.51 -23.45 -10.32
C ARG A 249 20.20 -23.67 -11.81
N ILE A 250 20.08 -22.59 -12.57
CA ILE A 250 19.83 -22.64 -14.02
C ILE A 250 20.99 -23.31 -14.74
N TYR A 251 22.22 -23.03 -14.31
CA TYR A 251 23.43 -23.67 -14.84
C TYR A 251 23.43 -25.19 -14.63
N GLU A 252 22.94 -25.69 -13.50
CA GLU A 252 22.88 -27.14 -13.22
C GLU A 252 21.87 -27.85 -14.14
N ASN A 253 20.75 -27.20 -14.42
CA ASN A 253 19.64 -27.78 -15.18
C ASN A 253 19.76 -27.64 -16.70
N ALA A 254 20.62 -26.75 -17.22
CA ALA A 254 20.78 -26.52 -18.66
C ALA A 254 21.41 -27.73 -19.39
N CYS A 255 21.32 -27.74 -20.73
CA CYS A 255 22.00 -28.73 -21.55
C CYS A 255 23.54 -28.59 -21.49
N GLN A 256 24.26 -29.69 -21.70
CA GLN A 256 25.73 -29.69 -21.62
C GLN A 256 26.40 -28.72 -22.62
N PRO A 257 25.94 -28.59 -23.89
CA PRO A 257 26.56 -27.66 -24.82
C PRO A 257 26.49 -26.20 -24.38
N ALA A 258 25.36 -25.78 -23.80
CA ALA A 258 25.21 -24.42 -23.31
C ALA A 258 26.15 -24.16 -22.11
N LYS A 259 26.32 -25.13 -21.20
CA LYS A 259 27.28 -25.03 -20.09
C LYS A 259 28.71 -24.88 -20.61
N ASN A 260 29.09 -25.72 -21.56
CA ASN A 260 30.42 -25.67 -22.19
C ASN A 260 30.67 -24.29 -22.80
N LEU A 261 29.68 -23.67 -23.46
CA LEU A 261 29.82 -22.31 -24.01
C LEU A 261 30.08 -21.25 -22.94
N VAL A 262 29.40 -21.32 -21.78
CA VAL A 262 29.68 -20.42 -20.65
C VAL A 262 31.07 -20.65 -20.10
N ASP A 263 31.47 -21.92 -19.91
CA ASP A 263 32.81 -22.26 -19.41
C ASP A 263 33.91 -21.79 -20.38
N LEU A 264 33.68 -21.91 -21.70
CA LEU A 264 34.57 -21.40 -22.74
C LEU A 264 34.67 -19.88 -22.72
N LEU A 265 33.58 -19.16 -22.40
CA LEU A 265 33.60 -17.71 -22.23
C LEU A 265 34.28 -17.27 -20.93
N GLU A 266 34.17 -18.02 -19.85
CA GLU A 266 34.68 -17.59 -18.54
C GLU A 266 36.12 -18.05 -18.27
N ASN A 267 36.48 -19.29 -18.63
CA ASN A 267 37.68 -19.95 -18.11
C ASN A 267 38.76 -20.26 -19.15
N CYS A 268 38.50 -20.06 -20.45
CA CYS A 268 39.49 -20.39 -21.48
C CYS A 268 40.38 -19.21 -21.88
N ASP A 269 41.69 -19.43 -21.74
CA ASP A 269 42.77 -18.52 -22.15
C ASP A 269 43.43 -18.91 -23.49
N HIS A 270 43.10 -20.09 -24.04
CA HIS A 270 43.70 -20.58 -25.29
C HIS A 270 42.86 -20.22 -26.53
N LEU A 271 43.36 -19.27 -27.32
CA LEU A 271 42.70 -18.65 -28.48
C LEU A 271 42.26 -19.63 -29.59
N THR A 272 43.08 -20.62 -29.95
CA THR A 272 42.80 -21.56 -31.06
C THR A 272 41.86 -22.69 -30.69
N MET A 273 41.79 -23.05 -29.40
CA MET A 273 40.86 -24.06 -28.90
C MET A 273 39.43 -23.52 -28.85
N ILE A 274 39.27 -22.22 -28.53
CA ILE A 274 37.95 -21.58 -28.42
C ILE A 274 37.18 -21.71 -29.72
N THR A 275 37.80 -21.47 -30.88
CA THR A 275 37.04 -21.43 -32.14
C THR A 275 36.57 -22.79 -32.62
N ALA A 276 37.43 -23.81 -32.53
CA ALA A 276 37.07 -25.18 -32.84
C ALA A 276 36.03 -25.74 -31.85
N ALA A 277 36.17 -25.43 -30.56
CA ALA A 277 35.24 -25.87 -29.53
C ALA A 277 33.86 -25.21 -29.69
N VAL A 278 33.81 -23.89 -29.90
CA VAL A 278 32.55 -23.16 -30.13
C VAL A 278 31.81 -23.70 -31.35
N GLN A 279 32.52 -23.96 -32.46
CA GLN A 279 31.88 -24.51 -33.65
C GLN A 279 31.30 -25.92 -33.40
N LYS A 280 32.00 -26.75 -32.62
CA LYS A 280 31.51 -28.08 -32.23
C LYS A 280 30.24 -27.96 -31.38
N GLU A 281 30.26 -27.14 -30.33
CA GLU A 281 29.11 -26.99 -29.43
C GLU A 281 27.90 -26.35 -30.14
N LEU A 282 28.13 -25.44 -31.11
CA LEU A 282 27.07 -24.89 -31.96
C LEU A 282 26.47 -25.95 -32.89
N ASN A 283 27.29 -26.84 -33.45
CA ASN A 283 26.79 -27.96 -34.25
C ASN A 283 25.96 -28.92 -33.39
N ASP A 284 26.40 -29.20 -32.16
CA ASP A 284 25.68 -30.04 -31.20
C ASP A 284 24.32 -29.40 -30.78
N LEU A 285 24.26 -28.07 -30.69
CA LEU A 285 23.01 -27.33 -30.49
C LEU A 285 22.09 -27.35 -31.70
N ALA A 286 22.63 -27.30 -32.92
CA ALA A 286 21.86 -27.38 -34.16
C ALA A 286 21.11 -28.72 -34.31
N ILE A 287 21.64 -29.81 -33.74
CA ILE A 287 20.98 -31.13 -33.72
C ILE A 287 19.66 -31.09 -32.94
N VAL A 288 19.54 -30.22 -31.93
CA VAL A 288 18.33 -30.08 -31.12
C VAL A 288 17.18 -29.39 -31.90
N ASN A 289 17.50 -28.71 -33.01
CA ASN A 289 16.58 -28.12 -34.00
C ASN A 289 15.39 -27.34 -33.38
N LYS A 290 15.71 -26.36 -32.52
CA LYS A 290 14.74 -25.43 -31.95
C LYS A 290 14.96 -24.02 -32.48
N PRO A 291 13.94 -23.38 -33.07
CA PRO A 291 14.09 -22.05 -33.69
C PRO A 291 14.43 -20.96 -32.68
N GLU A 292 14.08 -21.17 -31.39
CA GLU A 292 14.41 -20.22 -30.33
C GLU A 292 15.89 -20.20 -29.96
N HIS A 293 16.66 -21.25 -30.27
CA HIS A 293 18.10 -21.27 -30.03
C HIS A 293 18.86 -20.58 -31.17
N ASP A 294 18.37 -20.74 -32.40
CA ASP A 294 19.01 -20.21 -33.60
C ASP A 294 19.11 -18.69 -33.60
N GLN A 295 18.14 -18.00 -32.96
CA GLN A 295 18.14 -16.54 -32.86
C GLN A 295 19.39 -15.99 -32.13
N TYR A 296 19.99 -16.77 -31.23
CA TYR A 296 21.13 -16.32 -30.44
C TYR A 296 22.49 -16.60 -31.11
N ILE A 297 22.55 -17.46 -32.13
CA ILE A 297 23.82 -17.93 -32.71
C ILE A 297 24.71 -16.77 -33.17
N ASP A 298 24.16 -15.82 -33.91
CA ASP A 298 24.91 -14.67 -34.42
C ASP A 298 25.45 -13.78 -33.28
N ALA A 299 24.63 -13.54 -32.25
CA ALA A 299 25.05 -12.75 -31.08
C ALA A 299 26.12 -13.48 -30.24
N ILE A 300 26.01 -14.81 -30.13
CA ILE A 300 27.01 -15.66 -29.46
C ILE A 300 28.34 -15.58 -30.22
N LEU A 301 28.34 -15.73 -31.54
CA LEU A 301 29.54 -15.63 -32.36
C LEU A 301 30.21 -14.25 -32.24
N ARG A 302 29.42 -13.18 -32.16
CA ARG A 302 29.93 -11.83 -31.89
C ARG A 302 30.57 -11.74 -30.50
N ALA A 303 29.95 -12.29 -29.46
CA ALA A 303 30.50 -12.30 -28.10
C ALA A 303 31.85 -13.05 -28.03
N PHE A 304 31.96 -14.22 -28.67
CA PHE A 304 33.22 -14.95 -28.73
C PHE A 304 34.29 -14.21 -29.53
N THR A 305 33.91 -13.53 -30.63
CA THR A 305 34.84 -12.69 -31.39
C THR A 305 35.38 -11.55 -30.54
N VAL A 306 34.55 -10.92 -29.71
CA VAL A 306 34.98 -9.89 -28.74
C VAL A 306 35.99 -10.47 -27.76
N LYS A 307 35.67 -11.61 -27.17
CA LYS A 307 36.57 -12.28 -26.22
C LYS A 307 37.93 -12.60 -26.86
N ILE A 308 37.91 -13.18 -28.06
CA ILE A 308 39.14 -13.52 -28.80
C ILE A 308 39.96 -12.26 -29.11
N VAL A 309 39.31 -11.21 -29.63
CA VAL A 309 40.01 -9.97 -30.00
C VAL A 309 40.56 -9.24 -28.77
N THR A 310 39.83 -9.20 -27.66
CA THR A 310 40.29 -8.59 -26.40
C THR A 310 41.47 -9.35 -25.80
N GLN A 311 41.45 -10.69 -25.84
CA GLN A 311 42.60 -11.52 -25.47
C GLN A 311 43.81 -11.26 -26.39
N ILE A 312 43.61 -11.21 -27.73
CA ILE A 312 44.69 -10.88 -28.67
C ILE A 312 45.26 -9.49 -28.39
N ALA A 313 44.41 -8.50 -28.13
CA ALA A 313 44.83 -7.14 -27.83
C ALA A 313 45.63 -7.05 -26.51
N SER A 314 45.34 -7.91 -25.53
CA SER A 314 46.11 -7.98 -24.29
C SER A 314 47.49 -8.61 -24.47
N MET A 315 47.62 -9.61 -25.35
CA MET A 315 48.87 -10.35 -25.54
C MET A 315 49.78 -9.75 -26.61
N ASN A 316 49.21 -9.13 -27.65
CA ASN A 316 49.93 -8.73 -28.85
C ASN A 316 49.73 -7.25 -29.18
N SER A 317 50.82 -6.57 -29.56
CA SER A 317 50.80 -5.19 -30.05
C SER A 317 50.36 -5.07 -31.52
N SER A 318 50.58 -6.11 -32.33
CA SER A 318 50.15 -6.16 -33.73
C SER A 318 49.86 -7.58 -34.21
N ILE A 319 48.87 -7.74 -35.10
CA ILE A 319 48.54 -9.02 -35.74
C ILE A 319 48.27 -8.82 -37.24
N SER A 320 48.61 -9.80 -38.07
CA SER A 320 48.23 -9.82 -39.49
C SER A 320 46.73 -10.10 -39.66
N LEU A 321 46.07 -9.41 -40.59
CA LEU A 321 44.64 -9.64 -40.90
C LEU A 321 44.38 -11.06 -41.43
N LYS A 322 45.38 -11.71 -42.05
CA LYS A 322 45.26 -13.10 -42.52
C LYS A 322 45.22 -14.06 -41.34
N ASP A 323 46.14 -13.88 -40.38
CA ASP A 323 46.28 -14.74 -39.21
C ASP A 323 45.05 -14.57 -38.30
N LEU A 324 44.55 -13.34 -38.16
CA LEU A 324 43.31 -13.06 -37.44
C LEU A 324 42.09 -13.77 -38.06
N ARG A 325 42.06 -13.93 -39.38
CA ARG A 325 41.00 -14.66 -40.09
C ARG A 325 41.09 -16.17 -39.88
N GLU A 326 42.30 -16.72 -39.80
CA GLU A 326 42.49 -18.12 -39.46
C GLU A 326 42.06 -18.41 -38.02
N ILE A 327 42.30 -17.47 -37.11
CA ILE A 327 41.87 -17.57 -35.72
C ILE A 327 40.35 -17.42 -35.61
N VAL A 328 39.73 -16.48 -36.33
CA VAL A 328 38.28 -16.21 -36.29
C VAL A 328 37.62 -16.58 -37.63
N PRO A 329 37.26 -17.85 -37.84
CA PRO A 329 36.65 -18.31 -39.09
C PRO A 329 35.16 -17.95 -39.24
N PHE A 330 34.55 -17.35 -38.21
CA PHE A 330 33.10 -17.18 -38.09
C PHE A 330 32.49 -16.09 -38.96
N HIS A 331 33.28 -15.08 -39.35
CA HIS A 331 32.78 -13.87 -39.99
C HIS A 331 33.40 -13.64 -41.37
N GLY A 332 32.64 -13.01 -42.27
CA GLY A 332 33.17 -12.51 -43.53
C GLY A 332 34.20 -11.40 -43.30
N THR A 333 35.09 -11.16 -44.26
CA THR A 333 36.17 -10.16 -44.13
C THR A 333 35.64 -8.77 -43.74
N LYS A 334 34.55 -8.33 -44.35
CA LYS A 334 33.95 -7.02 -44.10
C LYS A 334 33.28 -6.94 -42.73
N ASP A 335 32.65 -8.02 -42.30
CA ASP A 335 31.94 -8.07 -41.01
C ASP A 335 32.95 -8.09 -39.86
N LEU A 336 34.06 -8.81 -40.02
CA LEU A 336 35.17 -8.81 -39.07
C LEU A 336 35.80 -7.42 -38.96
N GLU A 337 36.08 -6.74 -40.08
CA GLU A 337 36.60 -5.36 -40.07
C GLU A 337 35.64 -4.36 -39.40
N LEU A 338 34.33 -4.51 -39.64
CA LEU A 338 33.31 -3.69 -39.00
C LEU A 338 33.27 -3.92 -37.48
N LEU A 339 33.31 -5.18 -37.04
CA LEU A 339 33.37 -5.55 -35.63
C LEU A 339 34.64 -5.00 -34.97
N LEU A 340 35.81 -5.15 -35.61
CA LEU A 340 37.07 -4.59 -35.12
C LEU A 340 37.01 -3.06 -34.99
N THR A 341 36.38 -2.38 -35.96
CA THR A 341 36.20 -0.93 -35.89
C THR A 341 35.29 -0.52 -34.73
N ASN A 342 34.28 -1.33 -34.42
CA ASN A 342 33.36 -1.07 -33.31
C ASN A 342 34.04 -1.35 -31.96
N LEU A 343 34.74 -2.48 -31.83
CA LEU A 343 35.58 -2.79 -30.68
C LEU A 343 36.64 -1.71 -30.45
N GLY A 344 37.18 -1.17 -31.54
CA GLY A 344 38.12 -0.05 -31.60
C GLY A 344 37.65 1.23 -30.91
N LYS A 345 36.33 1.41 -30.76
CA LYS A 345 35.72 2.59 -30.13
C LYS A 345 35.41 2.39 -28.64
N ILE A 346 35.22 1.15 -28.23
CA ILE A 346 34.66 0.80 -26.92
C ILE A 346 35.74 0.23 -25.99
N TYR A 347 36.48 -0.78 -26.45
CA TYR A 347 37.35 -1.58 -25.57
C TYR A 347 38.83 -1.25 -25.72
N THR A 348 39.34 -1.12 -26.94
CA THR A 348 40.77 -0.88 -27.20
C THR A 348 40.94 0.03 -28.40
N LYS A 349 42.03 0.79 -28.48
CA LYS A 349 42.28 1.66 -29.64
C LYS A 349 42.90 0.83 -30.77
N ILE A 350 42.05 0.28 -31.62
CA ILE A 350 42.46 -0.53 -32.78
C ILE A 350 42.73 0.37 -33.98
N ARG A 351 43.89 0.23 -34.62
CA ARG A 351 44.17 0.81 -35.94
C ARG A 351 44.34 -0.28 -36.98
N ILE A 352 43.59 -0.20 -38.06
CA ILE A 352 43.68 -1.14 -39.18
C ILE A 352 44.54 -0.49 -40.25
N ASP A 353 45.69 -1.12 -40.55
CA ASP A 353 46.55 -0.73 -41.67
C ASP A 353 46.29 -1.67 -42.85
N HIS A 354 45.54 -1.17 -43.83
CA HIS A 354 45.22 -1.92 -45.05
C HIS A 354 46.42 -2.07 -46.00
N LEU A 355 47.42 -1.18 -45.92
CA LEU A 355 48.62 -1.27 -46.78
C LEU A 355 49.55 -2.38 -46.28
N GLY A 356 49.75 -2.44 -44.96
CA GLY A 356 50.53 -3.50 -44.30
C GLY A 356 49.77 -4.80 -44.06
N ASN A 357 48.45 -4.81 -44.27
CA ASN A 357 47.54 -5.91 -43.91
C ASN A 357 47.68 -6.32 -42.44
N ARG A 358 47.78 -5.34 -41.54
CA ARG A 358 48.02 -5.51 -40.09
C ARG A 358 47.00 -4.74 -39.27
N VAL A 359 46.67 -5.28 -38.11
CA VAL A 359 45.88 -4.64 -37.06
C VAL A 359 46.84 -4.30 -35.93
N LEU A 360 46.87 -3.02 -35.54
CA LEU A 360 47.69 -2.49 -34.46
C LEU A 360 46.79 -2.24 -33.26
N PHE A 361 47.20 -2.76 -32.11
CA PHE A 361 46.53 -2.53 -30.83
C PHE A 361 47.30 -1.44 -30.06
N GLN A 362 46.62 -0.35 -29.72
CA GLN A 362 47.18 0.73 -28.90
C GLN A 362 46.53 0.75 -27.51
N PRO A 363 47.30 1.08 -26.46
CA PRO A 363 46.77 1.29 -25.13
C PRO A 363 45.83 2.51 -25.09
N ILE A 364 44.88 2.46 -24.17
CA ILE A 364 43.77 3.41 -24.04
C ILE A 364 44.27 4.71 -23.38
N ASP A 365 43.95 5.85 -23.99
CA ASP A 365 44.20 7.20 -23.45
C ASP A 365 43.23 7.50 -22.27
N ASP A 366 43.71 8.21 -21.23
CA ASP A 366 43.05 8.43 -19.90
C ASP A 366 41.55 8.79 -19.93
N SER A 367 41.06 9.34 -21.04
CA SER A 367 39.65 9.75 -21.23
C SER A 367 38.63 8.62 -21.40
N LEU A 368 39.05 7.36 -21.55
CA LEU A 368 38.16 6.21 -21.83
C LEU A 368 38.08 5.18 -20.68
N GLU A 369 38.98 5.25 -19.71
CA GLU A 369 39.12 4.27 -18.62
C GLU A 369 37.92 4.27 -17.64
N PHE A 370 37.16 5.37 -17.59
CA PHE A 370 36.01 5.52 -16.68
C PHE A 370 34.75 4.73 -17.11
N TYR A 371 34.71 4.20 -18.34
CA TYR A 371 33.53 3.54 -18.91
C TYR A 371 33.65 2.02 -19.03
N LEU A 372 34.82 1.46 -18.74
CA LEU A 372 35.13 0.04 -18.86
C LEU A 372 35.14 -0.65 -17.49
N GLU A 373 34.11 -0.42 -16.66
CA GLU A 373 33.69 -1.46 -15.70
C GLU A 373 33.02 -2.62 -16.47
N GLY A 374 33.73 -3.16 -17.46
CA GLY A 374 33.35 -4.35 -18.21
C GLY A 374 33.78 -5.58 -17.44
N GLU A 375 32.91 -6.59 -17.38
CA GLU A 375 33.05 -7.78 -16.54
C GLU A 375 34.15 -8.76 -16.94
N PHE A 376 34.89 -8.41 -17.98
CA PHE A 376 36.18 -8.97 -18.25
C PHE A 376 37.22 -8.16 -17.46
N ASN A 377 37.37 -8.50 -16.18
CA ASN A 377 38.59 -8.26 -15.43
C ASN A 377 39.71 -9.09 -16.11
N TYR A 378 40.08 -8.72 -17.33
CA TYR A 378 41.46 -8.90 -17.70
C TYR A 378 42.19 -7.91 -16.80
N ASP A 379 42.99 -8.42 -15.87
CA ASP A 379 44.15 -7.67 -15.43
C ASP A 379 44.80 -7.18 -16.72
N HIS A 380 44.54 -5.92 -17.07
CA HIS A 380 45.09 -5.30 -18.25
C HIS A 380 46.56 -5.08 -17.92
N ASP A 381 47.36 -6.14 -17.89
CA ASP A 381 48.81 -6.14 -17.87
C ASP A 381 49.28 -5.73 -19.27
N THR A 382 48.89 -4.53 -19.67
CA THR A 382 49.56 -3.80 -20.73
C THR A 382 50.69 -3.01 -20.09
N ASP A 383 51.83 -2.91 -20.78
CA ASP A 383 53.01 -2.19 -20.30
C ASP A 383 52.70 -0.77 -19.77
N THR A 384 51.63 -0.14 -20.26
CA THR A 384 51.16 1.19 -19.82
C THR A 384 50.41 1.18 -18.49
N ASN A 385 49.61 0.15 -18.20
CA ASN A 385 48.91 0.01 -16.92
C ASN A 385 49.88 -0.37 -15.80
N ASP A 386 50.94 -1.10 -16.13
CA ASP A 386 52.03 -1.38 -15.19
C ASP A 386 52.72 -0.11 -14.72
N VAL A 387 52.81 0.93 -15.56
CA VAL A 387 53.29 2.26 -15.15
C VAL A 387 52.26 2.98 -14.28
N ARG A 388 50.96 2.92 -14.64
CA ARG A 388 49.87 3.59 -13.90
C ARG A 388 49.70 3.05 -12.48
N PHE A 389 49.65 1.73 -12.33
CA PHE A 389 49.51 1.07 -11.03
C PHE A 389 50.84 0.78 -10.36
N HIS A 390 51.97 1.18 -10.96
CA HIS A 390 53.30 0.89 -10.43
C HIS A 390 53.44 1.30 -8.96
N VAL A 391 53.01 2.52 -8.61
CA VAL A 391 53.12 3.05 -7.25
C VAL A 391 52.19 2.31 -6.29
N SER A 392 50.99 1.92 -6.73
CA SER A 392 50.05 1.13 -5.91
C SER A 392 50.54 -0.30 -5.70
N LYS A 393 51.00 -0.97 -6.77
CA LYS A 393 51.65 -2.29 -6.70
C LYS A 393 52.88 -2.20 -5.78
N LEU A 394 53.75 -1.21 -5.97
CA LEU A 394 54.92 -0.97 -5.11
C LEU A 394 54.51 -0.77 -3.65
N TYR A 395 53.51 0.06 -3.38
CA TYR A 395 52.99 0.27 -2.02
C TYR A 395 52.44 -1.02 -1.41
N GLU A 396 51.69 -1.83 -2.15
CA GLU A 396 51.18 -3.12 -1.65
C GLU A 396 52.30 -4.11 -1.35
N HIS A 397 53.31 -4.19 -2.23
CA HIS A 397 54.48 -5.03 -2.01
C HIS A 397 55.28 -4.54 -0.79
N LEU A 398 55.54 -3.22 -0.69
CA LEU A 398 56.20 -2.62 0.46
C LEU A 398 55.39 -2.83 1.75
N ARG A 399 54.06 -2.73 1.70
CA ARG A 399 53.17 -3.00 2.83
C ARG A 399 53.15 -4.46 3.26
N LYS A 400 53.36 -5.40 2.34
CA LYS A 400 53.53 -6.83 2.66
C LYS A 400 54.91 -7.11 3.29
N ILE A 401 55.95 -6.37 2.91
CA ILE A 401 57.33 -6.56 3.39
C ILE A 401 57.62 -5.81 4.71
N CYS A 402 57.08 -4.61 4.90
CA CYS A 402 57.31 -3.79 6.10
C CYS A 402 56.97 -4.45 7.45
N PRO A 403 55.94 -5.32 7.60
CA PRO A 403 55.64 -5.98 8.86
C PRO A 403 56.73 -6.96 9.30
N GLU A 404 57.53 -7.48 8.37
CA GLU A 404 58.54 -8.51 8.65
C GLU A 404 59.92 -7.95 9.01
N THR A 405 60.17 -6.66 8.76
CA THR A 405 61.53 -6.08 8.78
C THR A 405 61.74 -4.93 9.78
N ILE A 406 60.69 -4.41 10.41
CA ILE A 406 60.78 -3.26 11.32
C ILE A 406 60.42 -3.72 12.75
N ASP A 407 61.44 -3.88 13.60
CA ASP A 407 61.32 -4.19 15.04
C ASP A 407 60.77 -3.02 15.90
N GLU A 408 60.53 -1.85 15.30
CA GLU A 408 59.94 -0.72 16.00
C GLU A 408 58.42 -0.90 16.14
N GLU A 409 57.90 -0.82 17.39
CA GLU A 409 56.44 -0.82 17.62
C GLU A 409 55.78 0.25 16.74
N PRO A 410 54.93 -0.13 15.77
CA PRO A 410 54.40 0.81 14.79
C PRO A 410 53.61 1.90 15.51
N GLU A 411 53.73 3.16 15.08
CA GLU A 411 53.10 4.33 15.72
C GLU A 411 51.59 4.14 15.95
N SER A 412 50.93 3.37 15.09
CA SER A 412 49.54 2.92 15.21
C SER A 412 49.26 2.13 16.49
N THR A 413 50.19 1.27 16.93
CA THR A 413 50.06 0.50 18.18
C THR A 413 50.22 1.38 19.40
N ARG A 414 51.10 2.41 19.35
CA ARG A 414 51.22 3.41 20.41
C ARG A 414 49.94 4.23 20.55
N LYS A 415 49.42 4.75 19.43
CA LYS A 415 48.11 5.43 19.39
C LYS A 415 46.97 4.52 19.87
N LEU A 416 47.01 3.22 19.56
CA LEU A 416 46.03 2.26 20.06
C LEU A 416 46.12 2.09 21.58
N LYS A 417 47.33 1.98 22.14
CA LYS A 417 47.57 1.93 23.60
C LYS A 417 47.06 3.20 24.28
N ASP A 418 47.36 4.38 23.72
CA ASP A 418 46.89 5.67 24.23
C ASP A 418 45.35 5.76 24.21
N ASN A 419 44.72 5.30 23.13
CA ASN A 419 43.26 5.24 23.01
C ASN A 419 42.64 4.27 24.01
N VAL A 420 43.29 3.13 24.29
CA VAL A 420 42.84 2.17 25.31
C VAL A 420 42.94 2.78 26.71
N GLU A 421 44.00 3.54 27.00
CA GLU A 421 44.12 4.26 28.27
C GLU A 421 43.07 5.36 28.42
N LEU A 422 42.85 6.15 27.36
CA LEU A 422 41.82 7.17 27.32
C LEU A 422 40.43 6.56 27.55
N PHE A 423 40.15 5.42 26.92
CA PHE A 423 38.91 4.68 27.13
C PHE A 423 38.76 4.20 28.58
N LYS A 424 39.83 3.63 29.18
CA LYS A 424 39.81 3.20 30.59
C LYS A 424 39.50 4.36 31.53
N ARG A 425 40.08 5.54 31.30
CA ARG A 425 39.81 6.75 32.09
C ARG A 425 38.36 7.22 31.94
N ASN A 426 37.85 7.25 30.71
CA ASN A 426 36.54 7.84 30.41
C ASN A 426 35.36 6.85 30.52
N ARG A 427 35.60 5.55 30.72
CA ARG A 427 34.55 4.51 30.69
C ARG A 427 33.41 4.79 31.67
N ALA A 428 33.72 5.15 32.90
CA ALA A 428 32.71 5.38 33.94
C ALA A 428 31.84 6.60 33.62
N ASP A 429 32.44 7.69 33.17
CA ASP A 429 31.72 8.93 32.86
C ASP A 429 30.90 8.79 31.58
N ASN A 430 31.44 8.13 30.54
CA ASN A 430 30.69 7.79 29.34
C ASN A 430 29.47 6.90 29.66
N TYR A 431 29.61 5.94 30.57
CA TYR A 431 28.51 5.10 31.02
C TYR A 431 27.42 5.90 31.76
N ARG A 432 27.82 6.77 32.70
CA ARG A 432 26.87 7.66 33.41
C ARG A 432 26.17 8.62 32.45
N ASN A 433 26.89 9.18 31.48
CA ASN A 433 26.32 10.07 30.46
C ASN A 433 25.33 9.33 29.56
N THR A 434 25.65 8.08 29.18
CA THR A 434 24.76 7.25 28.37
C THR A 434 23.47 6.91 29.11
N ILE A 435 23.56 6.54 30.39
CA ILE A 435 22.36 6.31 31.23
C ILE A 435 21.54 7.59 31.39
N SER A 436 22.20 8.73 31.63
CA SER A 436 21.51 10.01 31.81
C SER A 436 20.79 10.44 30.52
N ARG A 437 21.42 10.23 29.36
CA ARG A 437 20.78 10.42 28.05
C ARG A 437 19.63 9.45 27.82
N MET A 438 19.78 8.19 28.22
CA MET A 438 18.71 7.19 28.09
C MET A 438 17.48 7.59 28.91
N LYS A 439 17.67 8.00 30.16
CA LYS A 439 16.58 8.51 31.02
C LYS A 439 15.93 9.76 30.43
N TYR A 440 16.72 10.67 29.87
CA TYR A 440 16.21 11.87 29.23
C TYR A 440 15.37 11.55 27.97
N ILE A 441 15.84 10.62 27.13
CA ILE A 441 15.10 10.16 25.95
C ILE A 441 13.80 9.46 26.36
N GLU A 442 13.83 8.64 27.41
CA GLU A 442 12.64 7.98 27.93
C GLU A 442 11.60 8.99 28.43
N LYS A 443 12.04 10.04 29.14
CA LYS A 443 11.15 11.14 29.54
C LYS A 443 10.51 11.83 28.33
N ILE A 444 11.30 12.16 27.30
CA ILE A 444 10.77 12.76 26.06
C ILE A 444 9.76 11.84 25.37
N LYS A 445 10.01 10.52 25.35
CA LYS A 445 9.06 9.55 24.78
C LYS A 445 7.75 9.52 25.58
N GLN A 446 7.82 9.50 26.91
CA GLN A 446 6.64 9.55 27.77
C GLN A 446 5.83 10.84 27.53
N ASP A 447 6.50 11.99 27.45
CA ASP A 447 5.83 13.27 27.17
C ASP A 447 5.19 13.26 25.77
N ALA A 448 5.86 12.70 24.75
CA ALA A 448 5.33 12.57 23.40
C ALA A 448 4.10 11.63 23.34
N ASP A 449 4.16 10.50 24.04
CA ASP A 449 3.06 9.53 24.14
C ASP A 449 1.85 10.15 24.85
N GLN A 450 2.07 10.94 25.91
CA GLN A 450 1.02 11.69 26.57
C GLN A 450 0.34 12.68 25.61
N VAL A 451 1.12 13.45 24.85
CA VAL A 451 0.57 14.39 23.85
C VAL A 451 -0.20 13.64 22.75
N ALA A 452 0.32 12.49 22.28
CA ALA A 452 -0.36 11.67 21.29
C ALA A 452 -1.70 11.11 21.81
N ASN A 453 -1.72 10.61 23.04
CA ASN A 453 -2.92 10.10 23.70
C ASN A 453 -3.99 11.19 23.87
N VAL A 454 -3.59 12.40 24.28
CA VAL A 454 -4.50 13.56 24.36
C VAL A 454 -5.08 13.90 22.99
N LYS A 455 -4.27 13.90 21.92
CA LYS A 455 -4.76 14.14 20.55
C LYS A 455 -5.76 13.06 20.10
N ILE A 456 -5.47 11.80 20.37
CA ILE A 456 -6.37 10.68 20.05
C ILE A 456 -7.70 10.83 20.79
N GLN A 457 -7.67 11.15 22.08
CA GLN A 457 -8.88 11.39 22.88
C GLN A 457 -9.71 12.57 22.34
N GLN A 458 -9.06 13.67 21.94
CA GLN A 458 -9.75 14.81 21.32
C GLN A 458 -10.44 14.42 20.00
N VAL A 459 -9.79 13.60 19.16
CA VAL A 459 -10.38 13.11 17.89
C VAL A 459 -11.57 12.19 18.16
N ILE A 460 -11.48 11.30 19.14
CA ILE A 460 -12.59 10.41 19.55
C ILE A 460 -13.78 11.26 20.04
N ALA A 461 -13.53 12.21 20.95
CA ALA A 461 -14.56 13.10 21.47
C ALA A 461 -15.25 13.91 20.37
N ARG A 462 -14.50 14.45 19.40
CA ARG A 462 -15.05 15.16 18.24
C ARG A 462 -15.95 14.25 17.40
N LYS A 463 -15.52 13.02 17.11
CA LYS A 463 -16.34 12.03 16.37
C LYS A 463 -17.61 11.65 17.13
N GLU A 464 -17.56 11.55 18.45
CA GLU A 464 -18.75 11.30 19.28
C GLU A 464 -19.72 12.48 19.29
N GLN A 465 -19.22 13.72 19.37
CA GLN A 465 -20.04 14.93 19.27
C GLN A 465 -20.72 15.02 17.90
N GLU A 466 -20.01 14.76 16.80
CA GLU A 466 -20.58 14.73 15.45
C GLU A 466 -21.68 13.66 15.32
N LYS A 467 -21.48 12.48 15.91
CA LYS A 467 -22.52 11.44 15.96
C LYS A 467 -23.75 11.90 16.75
N LYS A 468 -23.56 12.52 17.92
CA LYS A 468 -24.65 13.05 18.76
C LYS A 468 -25.45 14.13 18.03
N GLN A 469 -24.78 15.06 17.34
CA GLN A 469 -25.42 16.10 16.55
C GLN A 469 -26.27 15.52 15.41
N LYS A 470 -25.73 14.54 14.66
CA LYS A 470 -26.48 13.85 13.59
C LYS A 470 -27.72 13.12 14.14
N MET A 471 -27.61 12.50 15.32
CA MET A 471 -28.74 11.82 15.97
C MET A 471 -29.82 12.82 16.43
N LEU A 472 -29.42 13.98 16.96
CA LEU A 472 -30.36 15.03 17.35
C LEU A 472 -31.10 15.60 16.13
N GLN A 473 -30.38 15.91 15.05
CA GLN A 473 -30.97 16.39 13.80
C GLN A 473 -31.94 15.34 13.21
N ALA A 474 -31.59 14.06 13.25
CA ALA A 474 -32.49 12.99 12.81
C ALA A 474 -33.76 12.89 13.67
N LYS A 475 -33.63 13.01 15.00
CA LYS A 475 -34.79 13.03 15.91
C LYS A 475 -35.70 14.22 15.65
N GLU A 476 -35.14 15.40 15.38
CA GLU A 476 -35.90 16.62 15.12
C GLU A 476 -36.71 16.54 13.82
N ILE A 477 -36.13 15.96 12.76
CA ILE A 477 -36.83 15.71 11.50
C ILE A 477 -38.03 14.77 11.72
N VAL A 478 -37.82 13.66 12.45
CA VAL A 478 -38.89 12.70 12.76
C VAL A 478 -39.99 13.35 13.59
N LEU A 479 -39.64 14.20 14.56
CA LEU A 479 -40.63 14.93 15.37
C LEU A 479 -41.49 15.86 14.51
N ARG A 480 -40.88 16.64 13.61
CA ARG A 480 -41.61 17.52 12.68
C ARG A 480 -42.54 16.74 11.75
N GLU A 481 -42.12 15.56 11.27
CA GLU A 481 -42.98 14.68 10.46
C GLU A 481 -44.19 14.16 11.25
N VAL A 482 -44.01 13.81 12.53
CA VAL A 482 -45.09 13.39 13.41
C VAL A 482 -46.04 14.55 13.70
N GLU A 483 -45.53 15.76 13.97
CA GLU A 483 -46.33 16.96 14.21
C GLU A 483 -47.18 17.33 12.98
N GLN A 484 -46.59 17.29 11.77
CA GLN A 484 -47.33 17.53 10.53
C GLN A 484 -48.46 16.50 10.33
N LYS A 485 -48.19 15.21 10.58
CA LYS A 485 -49.21 14.16 10.51
C LYS A 485 -50.34 14.40 11.52
N GLN A 486 -50.01 14.80 12.76
CA GLN A 486 -51.00 15.13 13.77
C GLN A 486 -51.84 16.36 13.41
N GLN A 487 -51.25 17.39 12.81
CA GLN A 487 -52.00 18.57 12.34
C GLN A 487 -52.99 18.21 11.24
N VAL A 488 -52.58 17.38 10.27
CA VAL A 488 -53.46 16.87 9.21
C VAL A 488 -54.58 16.00 9.79
N GLU A 489 -54.30 15.15 10.76
CA GLU A 489 -55.33 14.36 11.45
C GLU A 489 -56.31 15.23 12.25
N LYS A 490 -55.82 16.27 12.94
CA LYS A 490 -56.68 17.22 13.66
C LYS A 490 -57.62 17.96 12.70
N GLN A 491 -57.13 18.38 11.53
CA GLN A 491 -57.95 19.02 10.50
C GLN A 491 -59.02 18.06 9.96
N ARG A 492 -58.68 16.79 9.70
CA ARG A 492 -59.65 15.77 9.28
C ARG A 492 -60.71 15.51 10.33
N LYS A 493 -60.32 15.43 11.60
CA LYS A 493 -61.26 15.28 12.73
C LYS A 493 -62.15 16.51 12.87
N HIS A 494 -61.64 17.72 12.66
CA HIS A 494 -62.43 18.95 12.72
C HIS A 494 -63.52 18.97 11.65
N ILE A 495 -63.17 18.66 10.39
CA ILE A 495 -64.14 18.59 9.28
C ILE A 495 -65.20 17.51 9.54
N LEU A 496 -64.78 16.35 10.06
CA LEU A 496 -65.70 15.26 10.39
C LEU A 496 -66.63 15.63 11.56
N MET A 497 -66.11 16.32 12.58
CA MET A 497 -66.89 16.80 13.72
C MET A 497 -67.92 17.86 13.31
N GLU A 498 -67.58 18.79 12.41
CA GLU A 498 -68.55 19.76 11.87
C GLU A 498 -69.70 19.07 11.12
N GLN A 499 -69.41 18.00 10.36
CA GLN A 499 -70.44 17.21 9.69
C GLN A 499 -71.33 16.45 10.69
N ILE A 500 -70.74 15.90 11.74
CA ILE A 500 -71.47 15.21 12.82
C ILE A 500 -72.30 16.21 13.63
N GLU A 501 -71.84 17.43 13.88
CA GLU A 501 -72.59 18.45 14.65
C GLU A 501 -73.85 18.94 13.92
N ILE A 502 -73.79 19.11 12.60
CA ILE A 502 -74.97 19.48 11.80
C ILE A 502 -76.03 18.38 11.90
N GLN A 503 -75.62 17.12 11.79
CA GLN A 503 -76.52 15.97 11.93
C GLN A 503 -77.00 15.78 13.38
N ALA A 504 -76.13 16.02 14.36
CA ALA A 504 -76.45 15.93 15.78
C ALA A 504 -77.42 17.03 16.22
N ARG A 505 -77.41 18.23 15.63
CA ARG A 505 -78.40 19.28 15.91
C ARG A 505 -79.81 18.86 15.48
N GLU A 506 -79.96 18.21 14.34
CA GLU A 506 -81.26 17.70 13.88
C GLU A 506 -81.74 16.50 14.71
N VAL A 507 -80.82 15.60 15.06
CA VAL A 507 -81.12 14.43 15.91
C VAL A 507 -81.39 14.86 17.36
N ALA A 508 -80.68 15.85 17.89
CA ALA A 508 -80.87 16.39 19.24
C ALA A 508 -82.19 17.15 19.37
N LEU A 509 -82.64 17.89 18.35
CA LEU A 509 -83.98 18.49 18.33
C LEU A 509 -85.08 17.42 18.43
N LYS A 510 -84.88 16.27 17.76
CA LYS A 510 -85.82 15.12 17.83
C LYS A 510 -85.69 14.33 19.15
N ALA A 511 -84.48 14.19 19.69
CA ALA A 511 -84.20 13.46 20.93
C ALA A 511 -84.50 14.26 22.21
N PHE A 512 -84.39 15.59 22.16
CA PHE A 512 -84.69 16.48 23.30
C PHE A 512 -86.19 16.50 23.62
N LEU A 513 -87.04 16.32 22.60
CA LEU A 513 -88.49 16.15 22.76
C LEU A 513 -88.86 14.77 23.33
N SER A 514 -87.99 13.76 23.22
CA SER A 514 -88.26 12.38 23.67
C SER A 514 -87.60 11.99 25.00
N HIS A 515 -86.69 12.80 25.55
CA HIS A 515 -85.94 12.45 26.77
C HIS A 515 -86.84 12.54 28.04
N PRO A 516 -86.86 11.52 28.92
CA PRO A 516 -87.73 11.46 30.11
C PRO A 516 -87.45 12.55 31.18
N ILE A 517 -86.28 13.21 31.12
CA ILE A 517 -85.92 14.36 31.97
C ILE A 517 -86.68 15.62 31.51
N CYS A 518 -86.85 15.81 30.20
CA CYS A 518 -87.61 16.91 29.64
C CYS A 518 -89.13 16.75 29.87
N GLN A 519 -89.65 15.52 30.02
CA GLN A 519 -91.04 15.27 30.43
C GLN A 519 -91.37 15.80 31.84
N LYS A 520 -90.41 15.79 32.77
CA LYS A 520 -90.57 16.42 34.10
C LYS A 520 -90.53 17.94 34.01
N PHE A 521 -89.76 18.49 33.08
CA PHE A 521 -89.68 19.92 32.80
C PHE A 521 -90.96 20.44 32.12
N ILE A 522 -91.53 19.65 31.20
CA ILE A 522 -92.81 19.91 30.52
C ILE A 522 -93.99 19.92 31.53
N LYS A 523 -93.98 19.04 32.54
CA LYS A 523 -94.94 19.08 33.66
C LYS A 523 -94.85 20.34 34.54
N LYS A 524 -93.69 21.00 34.60
CA LYS A 524 -93.44 22.19 35.44
C LYS A 524 -93.75 23.52 34.75
N PHE A 525 -93.54 23.64 33.44
CA PHE A 525 -93.65 24.92 32.71
C PHE A 525 -94.58 24.90 31.47
N GLY A 526 -95.14 23.75 31.10
CA GLY A 526 -96.11 23.63 29.99
C GLY A 526 -95.49 23.66 28.58
N GLU A 527 -96.13 22.97 27.64
CA GLU A 527 -95.60 22.75 26.26
C GLU A 527 -95.52 24.03 25.40
N THR A 528 -96.28 25.08 25.76
CA THR A 528 -96.33 26.34 24.99
C THR A 528 -95.22 27.33 25.36
N ALA A 529 -94.67 27.25 26.58
CA ALA A 529 -93.55 28.09 27.02
C ALA A 529 -92.20 27.57 26.50
N VAL A 530 -92.05 26.24 26.39
CA VAL A 530 -90.83 25.58 25.91
C VAL A 530 -90.57 25.85 24.42
N LYS A 531 -91.62 26.08 23.62
CA LYS A 531 -91.49 26.47 22.20
C LYS A 531 -91.09 27.94 21.99
N LYS A 532 -91.24 28.80 23.01
CA LYS A 532 -90.91 30.24 22.94
C LYS A 532 -89.57 30.61 23.58
N MET A 533 -88.95 29.70 24.33
CA MET A 533 -87.62 29.91 24.93
C MET A 533 -86.52 29.67 23.90
N THR A 534 -85.49 30.52 23.91
CA THR A 534 -84.31 30.35 23.04
C THR A 534 -83.58 29.06 23.40
N ILE A 535 -83.08 28.33 22.38
CA ILE A 535 -82.40 27.03 22.52
C ILE A 535 -81.26 27.10 23.56
N GLU A 536 -80.57 28.24 23.66
CA GLU A 536 -79.49 28.46 24.63
C GLU A 536 -79.95 28.36 26.08
N TYR A 537 -81.12 28.89 26.45
CA TYR A 537 -81.62 28.83 27.82
C TYR A 537 -81.99 27.40 28.24
N LEU A 538 -82.56 26.62 27.32
CA LEU A 538 -82.87 25.20 27.53
C LEU A 538 -81.62 24.33 27.65
N ILE A 539 -80.56 24.66 26.91
CA ILE A 539 -79.26 24.00 27.04
C ILE A 539 -78.61 24.37 28.38
N THR A 540 -78.72 25.62 28.83
CA THR A 540 -78.13 26.09 30.09
C THR A 540 -78.72 25.36 31.29
N GLU A 541 -80.04 25.17 31.33
CA GLU A 541 -80.70 24.48 32.44
C GLU A 541 -80.52 22.96 32.36
N LYS A 542 -80.41 22.39 31.16
CA LYS A 542 -79.99 20.99 30.97
C LYS A 542 -78.56 20.77 31.44
N ALA A 543 -77.64 21.68 31.10
CA ALA A 543 -76.24 21.64 31.50
C ALA A 543 -76.12 21.71 33.03
N ARG A 544 -76.91 22.57 33.68
CA ARG A 544 -76.93 22.66 35.15
C ARG A 544 -77.30 21.34 35.83
N LEU A 545 -78.35 20.67 35.36
CA LEU A 545 -78.78 19.39 35.92
C LEU A 545 -77.78 18.26 35.63
N ILE A 546 -77.13 18.30 34.46
CA ILE A 546 -76.05 17.35 34.12
C ILE A 546 -74.81 17.62 34.97
N ASP A 547 -74.44 18.88 35.21
CA ASP A 547 -73.30 19.26 36.04
C ASP A 547 -73.47 18.85 37.51
N GLU A 548 -74.72 18.79 37.99
CA GLU A 548 -75.05 18.27 39.32
C GLU A 548 -74.87 16.73 39.37
N GLU A 549 -75.36 15.99 38.37
CA GLU A 549 -75.14 14.53 38.29
C GLU A 549 -73.65 14.17 38.02
N CYS A 550 -72.95 14.95 37.19
CA CYS A 550 -71.51 14.79 36.92
C CYS A 550 -70.69 15.04 38.19
N ARG A 551 -71.03 16.06 38.99
CA ARG A 551 -70.36 16.30 40.29
C ARG A 551 -70.56 15.14 41.25
N GLU A 552 -71.73 14.51 41.28
CA GLU A 552 -71.96 13.32 42.09
C GLU A 552 -71.16 12.11 41.59
N GLN A 553 -70.99 11.96 40.27
CA GLN A 553 -70.17 10.90 39.70
C GLN A 553 -68.67 11.13 39.88
N GLU A 554 -68.19 12.36 39.72
CA GLU A 554 -66.81 12.75 40.03
C GLU A 554 -66.50 12.58 41.52
N ALA A 555 -67.45 12.87 42.41
CA ALA A 555 -67.27 12.59 43.83
C ALA A 555 -67.07 11.09 44.10
N LYS A 556 -67.81 10.21 43.40
CA LYS A 556 -67.63 8.75 43.48
C LYS A 556 -66.31 8.30 42.86
N LEU A 557 -65.91 8.88 41.73
CA LEU A 557 -64.63 8.59 41.07
C LEU A 557 -63.45 9.01 41.95
N ASN A 558 -63.50 10.19 42.56
CA ASN A 558 -62.48 10.68 43.50
C ASN A 558 -62.32 9.77 44.72
N VAL A 559 -63.39 9.12 45.18
CA VAL A 559 -63.31 8.11 46.25
C VAL A 559 -62.60 6.84 45.74
N GLN A 560 -62.86 6.42 44.49
CA GLN A 560 -62.17 5.29 43.86
C GLN A 560 -60.69 5.60 43.56
N GLU A 561 -60.36 6.82 43.13
CA GLU A 561 -58.99 7.26 42.91
C GLU A 561 -58.18 7.26 44.20
N LYS A 562 -58.76 7.72 45.32
CA LYS A 562 -58.12 7.62 46.64
C LYS A 562 -57.84 6.15 47.00
N HIS A 563 -58.78 5.24 46.73
CA HIS A 563 -58.55 3.81 46.93
C HIS A 563 -57.45 3.23 46.04
N PHE A 564 -57.38 3.68 44.78
CA PHE A 564 -56.32 3.29 43.86
C PHE A 564 -54.95 3.82 44.29
N ASP A 565 -54.88 5.06 44.78
CA ASP A 565 -53.65 5.66 45.32
C ASP A 565 -53.16 4.89 46.56
N TYR A 566 -54.06 4.51 47.47
CA TYR A 566 -53.70 3.66 48.60
C TYR A 566 -53.17 2.29 48.15
N PHE A 567 -53.78 1.69 47.12
CA PHE A 567 -53.34 0.44 46.55
C PHE A 567 -51.94 0.56 45.91
N VAL A 568 -51.72 1.57 45.09
CA VAL A 568 -50.42 1.85 44.44
C VAL A 568 -49.33 2.09 45.50
N ARG A 569 -49.65 2.84 46.57
CA ARG A 569 -48.73 3.09 47.68
C ARG A 569 -48.36 1.81 48.44
N LYS A 570 -49.31 0.89 48.62
CA LYS A 570 -49.05 -0.44 49.19
C LYS A 570 -48.13 -1.27 48.27
N CYS A 571 -48.37 -1.28 46.97
CA CYS A 571 -47.51 -1.95 45.98
C CYS A 571 -46.08 -1.39 45.98
N TYR A 572 -45.91 -0.07 46.13
CA TYR A 572 -44.58 0.55 46.26
C TYR A 572 -43.86 0.15 47.56
N LEU A 573 -44.58 0.04 48.67
CA LEU A 573 -44.05 -0.45 49.94
C LEU A 573 -43.60 -1.91 49.85
N GLU A 574 -44.43 -2.79 49.27
CA GLU A 574 -44.08 -4.20 49.05
C GLU A 574 -42.86 -4.33 48.13
N LYS A 575 -42.81 -3.54 47.05
CA LYS A 575 -41.65 -3.46 46.18
C LYS A 575 -40.41 -3.02 46.98
N ALA A 576 -40.48 -1.92 47.74
CA ALA A 576 -39.35 -1.43 48.53
C ALA A 576 -38.79 -2.49 49.50
N MET A 577 -39.66 -3.28 50.14
CA MET A 577 -39.24 -4.40 50.99
C MET A 577 -38.51 -5.50 50.21
N LEU A 578 -38.99 -5.85 49.01
CA LEU A 578 -38.33 -6.78 48.11
C LEU A 578 -36.94 -6.27 47.68
N TRP A 579 -36.84 -4.98 47.37
CA TRP A 579 -35.55 -4.36 47.03
C TRP A 579 -34.58 -4.38 48.20
N GLN A 580 -35.05 -4.15 49.43
CA GLN A 580 -34.21 -4.28 50.64
C GLN A 580 -33.71 -5.72 50.80
N LYS A 581 -34.58 -6.74 50.68
CA LYS A 581 -34.16 -8.15 50.73
C LYS A 581 -33.09 -8.48 49.68
N MET A 582 -33.31 -8.09 48.42
CA MET A 582 -32.34 -8.31 47.33
C MET A 582 -31.00 -7.58 47.53
N LEU A 583 -31.01 -6.49 48.30
CA LEU A 583 -29.82 -5.72 48.61
C LEU A 583 -29.06 -6.35 49.78
N ASP A 584 -29.76 -6.90 50.76
CA ASP A 584 -29.16 -7.62 51.88
C ASP A 584 -28.62 -8.99 51.46
N GLU A 585 -29.31 -9.73 50.58
CA GLU A 585 -28.78 -10.95 49.94
C GLU A 585 -27.49 -10.64 49.16
N ARG A 586 -27.45 -9.55 48.39
CA ARG A 586 -26.22 -9.12 47.70
C ARG A 586 -25.08 -8.79 48.65
N LYS A 587 -25.36 -8.12 49.78
CA LYS A 587 -24.34 -7.85 50.80
C LYS A 587 -23.79 -9.15 51.40
N GLU A 588 -24.63 -10.16 51.61
CA GLU A 588 -24.20 -11.47 52.10
C GLU A 588 -23.35 -12.21 51.06
N GLU A 589 -23.74 -12.18 49.78
CA GLU A 589 -22.93 -12.74 48.69
C GLU A 589 -21.57 -12.04 48.58
N GLU A 590 -21.52 -10.72 48.70
CA GLU A 590 -20.29 -9.94 48.68
C GLU A 590 -19.39 -10.29 49.87
N LYS A 591 -19.95 -10.45 51.08
CA LYS A 591 -19.20 -10.96 52.24
C LYS A 591 -18.65 -12.36 51.95
N HIS A 592 -19.44 -13.27 51.40
CA HIS A 592 -18.96 -14.61 51.05
C HIS A 592 -17.85 -14.59 49.99
N LYS A 593 -17.98 -13.75 48.95
CA LYS A 593 -16.93 -13.56 47.93
C LYS A 593 -15.65 -12.97 48.54
N PHE A 594 -15.79 -12.01 49.44
CA PHE A 594 -14.67 -11.41 50.17
C PHE A 594 -13.93 -12.44 51.02
N TRP A 595 -14.64 -13.27 51.80
CA TRP A 595 -14.02 -14.32 52.60
C TRP A 595 -13.33 -15.38 51.74
N LYS A 596 -13.94 -15.82 50.63
CA LYS A 596 -13.27 -16.74 49.68
C LYS A 596 -11.99 -16.15 49.10
N TYR A 597 -11.99 -14.85 48.80
CA TYR A 597 -10.79 -14.15 48.34
C TYR A 597 -9.72 -14.07 49.44
N GLU A 598 -10.12 -13.78 50.67
CA GLU A 598 -9.20 -13.68 51.80
C GLU A 598 -8.59 -15.05 52.14
N ASP A 599 -9.36 -16.13 52.06
CA ASP A 599 -8.85 -17.50 52.23
C ASP A 599 -7.79 -17.84 51.18
N LEU A 600 -8.02 -17.49 49.90
CA LEU A 600 -7.05 -17.67 48.82
C LEU A 600 -5.79 -16.82 49.04
N ARG A 601 -5.95 -15.59 49.52
CA ARG A 601 -4.83 -14.70 49.85
C ARG A 601 -3.99 -15.27 50.99
N ILE A 602 -4.63 -15.72 52.07
CA ILE A 602 -3.96 -16.35 53.22
C ILE A 602 -3.22 -17.61 52.76
N ALA A 603 -3.86 -18.47 51.95
CA ALA A 603 -3.23 -19.68 51.40
C ALA A 603 -1.96 -19.36 50.59
N ASN A 604 -2.02 -18.34 49.72
CA ASN A 604 -0.85 -17.89 48.96
C ASN A 604 0.26 -17.34 49.86
N GLU A 605 -0.07 -16.56 50.90
CA GLU A 605 0.92 -16.05 51.84
C GLU A 605 1.54 -17.17 52.70
N VAL A 606 0.74 -18.17 53.10
CA VAL A 606 1.25 -19.37 53.78
C VAL A 606 2.20 -20.14 52.86
N GLN A 607 1.88 -20.32 51.58
CA GLN A 607 2.76 -20.97 50.62
C GLN A 607 4.08 -20.21 50.46
N LYS A 608 4.03 -18.89 50.25
CA LYS A 608 5.24 -18.05 50.19
C LYS A 608 6.08 -18.16 51.45
N HIS A 609 5.44 -18.19 52.62
CA HIS A 609 6.13 -18.38 53.89
C HIS A 609 6.81 -19.75 53.96
N GLN A 610 6.13 -20.83 53.54
CA GLN A 610 6.71 -22.17 53.49
C GLN A 610 7.90 -22.24 52.54
N GLU A 611 7.81 -21.62 51.36
CA GLU A 611 8.91 -21.50 50.40
C GLU A 611 10.09 -20.73 51.01
N ALA A 612 9.84 -19.60 51.67
CA ALA A 612 10.86 -18.81 52.35
C ALA A 612 11.53 -19.59 53.50
N VAL A 613 10.75 -20.35 54.29
CA VAL A 613 11.27 -21.23 55.34
C VAL A 613 12.11 -22.37 54.74
N ALA A 614 11.69 -22.94 53.61
CA ALA A 614 12.46 -23.97 52.92
C ALA A 614 13.79 -23.42 52.40
N ILE A 615 13.79 -22.21 51.83
CA ILE A 615 15.02 -21.50 51.43
C ILE A 615 15.91 -21.23 52.64
N TYR A 616 15.33 -20.73 53.74
CA TYR A 616 16.07 -20.49 54.98
C TYR A 616 16.73 -21.76 55.52
N LYS A 617 16.01 -22.89 55.54
CA LYS A 617 16.56 -24.19 55.95
C LYS A 617 17.74 -24.62 55.07
N ARG A 618 17.62 -24.49 53.74
CA ARG A 618 18.74 -24.75 52.81
C ARG A 618 19.93 -23.84 53.08
N LEU A 619 19.69 -22.56 53.35
CA LEU A 619 20.76 -21.60 53.69
C LEU A 619 21.41 -21.93 55.03
N THR A 620 20.67 -22.42 56.03
CA THR A 620 21.25 -22.86 57.30
C THR A 620 22.10 -24.10 57.15
N GLU A 621 21.68 -25.08 56.34
CA GLU A 621 22.49 -26.26 56.01
C GLU A 621 23.77 -25.84 55.26
N ALA A 622 23.63 -25.00 54.23
CA ALA A 622 24.76 -24.47 53.47
C ALA A 622 25.69 -23.55 54.29
N LYS A 623 25.23 -23.00 55.42
CA LYS A 623 26.04 -22.14 56.29
C LYS A 623 27.18 -22.91 56.93
N ASP A 624 26.96 -24.16 57.31
CA ASP A 624 28.00 -24.98 57.93
C ASP A 624 29.01 -25.45 56.86
N ASP A 625 28.54 -25.88 55.69
CA ASP A 625 29.41 -26.14 54.52
C ASP A 625 30.24 -24.90 54.11
N ALA A 626 29.63 -23.71 54.17
CA ALA A 626 30.32 -22.46 53.86
C ALA A 626 31.38 -22.10 54.91
N LYS A 627 31.15 -22.39 56.20
CA LYS A 627 32.18 -22.23 57.24
C LYS A 627 33.33 -23.21 57.00
N ASP A 628 33.03 -24.47 56.71
CA ASP A 628 34.05 -25.49 56.40
C ASP A 628 34.89 -25.08 55.18
N PHE A 629 34.25 -24.51 54.16
CA PHE A 629 34.93 -23.98 52.99
C PHE A 629 35.79 -22.74 53.32
N ILE A 630 35.28 -21.81 54.13
CA ILE A 630 36.04 -20.65 54.60
C ILE A 630 37.24 -21.10 55.45
N ASP A 631 37.07 -22.10 56.30
CA ASP A 631 38.14 -22.63 57.14
C ASP A 631 39.18 -23.38 56.30
N LYS A 632 38.77 -24.09 55.23
CA LYS A 632 39.70 -24.62 54.21
C LYS A 632 40.49 -23.50 53.52
N ILE A 633 39.83 -22.40 53.16
CA ILE A 633 40.51 -21.22 52.58
C ILE A 633 41.46 -20.56 53.59
N LYS A 634 41.06 -20.43 54.86
CA LYS A 634 41.92 -19.90 55.90
C LYS A 634 43.14 -20.79 56.11
N ALA A 635 42.96 -22.11 56.15
CA ALA A 635 44.05 -23.07 56.26
C ALA A 635 45.02 -22.98 55.07
N SER A 636 44.52 -22.87 53.84
CA SER A 636 45.37 -22.67 52.65
C SER A 636 46.07 -21.31 52.63
N SER A 637 45.43 -20.26 53.18
CA SER A 637 46.03 -18.93 53.35
C SER A 637 47.09 -18.85 54.47
N MET A 638 46.93 -19.64 55.54
CA MET A 638 47.93 -19.77 56.62
C MET A 638 49.15 -20.55 56.13
N GLY A 639 48.95 -21.63 55.36
CA GLY A 639 50.05 -22.38 54.74
C GLY A 639 50.83 -21.61 53.68
N THR A 640 50.28 -20.52 53.14
CA THR A 640 50.99 -19.58 52.25
C THR A 640 51.67 -18.44 53.01
N ARG A 641 51.25 -18.13 54.25
CA ARG A 641 51.92 -17.16 55.15
C ARG A 641 53.11 -17.73 55.92
N GLU A 642 53.22 -19.04 56.06
CA GLU A 642 54.43 -19.72 56.61
C GLU A 642 55.47 -20.05 55.52
N ARG A 643 55.22 -19.72 54.25
CA ARG A 643 56.13 -19.93 53.10
C ARG A 643 56.59 -18.64 52.41
N GLY A 644 56.36 -17.48 53.02
CA GLY A 644 56.95 -16.19 52.66
C GLY A 644 57.50 -15.53 53.91
#